data_AF-A0A1A7R2G9-F1
#
_entry.id   AF-A0A1A7R2G9-F1
#
_cell.length_a   1.000
_cell.length_b   1.000
_cell.length_c   1.000
_cell.angle_alpha   90.00
_cell.angle_beta   90.00
_cell.angle_gamma   90.00
#
_symmetry.space_group_name_H-M   'P 1'
#
loop_
_entity.id
_entity.type
_entity.pdbx_description
1 polymer ?
#
loop_
_entity_poly.entity_id
_entity_poly.type
_entity_poly.pdbx_seq_one_letter_code
_entity_poly.pdbx_strand_id
1 'polypeptide(L)'
;MKNKTLLIVMLFFAQILYSQTYEIKLNFWYKVDRNVKNKSSSNMTIRLYYSDNTSEEIYSKSIGDDTYQGPVNLNLSRNKRPINFKVTGFVNFSDVGDADWNHTLPLNSGCITEQRYTYRHSGFQNDRINFDYSSRPIIKIPEPGADNNFPEDEVLTLTASSGFLSSVYNWEYSINNGANYRPIPSVNQNRRNVEILGGQFLDKSYHGKIIYFRVNTGCNYSNSVPYRFLISAPHFLSPNPNPTSCYDKGDGSVRLSFSRVLKQGEVLSITSSNNNFPSGKFVNLVASDFDSNQSILIENLKPGIYPVAVAGFFNGFNTYIESSSHKTSFTIEDQPPVEFTVETTNVNCNGGSDGTITISATGGNGSYTYQINDSTPQAFTNGKTHIETGLPQGWYTINIKDTNGCLAQKILRDGNGKIIGPEGTLEESREITQPDAALSVEFSTLEDGGIKEPTAYGFSNGTITAKINGGTKLPNDTYNFTWEYFDDLTASWVNWTDFNYAYDAPDDWYIILQNAKGGNYKLTVTDKYGCTVTNQPFTLGQPPQLSVSISETNAISCNNTNIFGDDSSDGELTAIGTGGVPLKPTDNKGLPYYYKWKKKDANGVYQEIIGADSNVLSNRDAGDYAVNIIDANGITVGTAINNVVTPVDVLMTLTQPDLLQITFNKVDVFCHGGKDGSIHATIIGGTPFDSGGYTIKWNTGAQTEAIDTLVAGTYTIIVTDKNDCRAQASITIDQPAFPLVINYTAFFAPTYTGATNGWIEATVTGGTPLNSGTYTYIWKDANGNNLNAQVTQTIYSNSYVIKLNGLAAGVYDLTIEDGNYPLAIDSPKCTISNSPYTLHDPKPLTVEIQEHKPISCHSTNAYGTQSSDGALRIIADGGVKLQPTDNKGMPYYYTWKKEMTPGVWTELTGQITDIATNLDAGNYAVNIKDANGIVLGIYHNNVLITPTDTTYVFEEPPLLELTIEKQDVYCYNGSDGWAKTIITGGTPPYNIVWSSEETSERISYLNQGVYNVTIMDSRGVSS
;
A
#
# COMPACT_ATOMS: atom_id res chain seq x y z
N MET A 1 3.72 -14.47 33.73
CA MET A 1 4.76 -14.73 32.69
C MET A 1 4.21 -15.80 31.75
N LYS A 2 4.09 -15.67 30.43
CA LYS A 2 4.39 -14.60 29.44
C LYS A 2 3.21 -14.48 28.44
N ASN A 3 3.11 -13.34 27.74
CA ASN A 3 2.10 -13.06 26.69
C ASN A 3 2.21 -13.98 25.46
N LYS A 4 1.07 -14.26 24.78
CA LYS A 4 0.74 -13.70 23.43
C LYS A 4 -0.57 -14.25 22.81
N THR A 5 -1.46 -13.31 22.48
CA THR A 5 -2.20 -13.11 21.22
C THR A 5 -2.53 -14.30 20.28
N LEU A 6 -3.84 -14.51 20.08
CA LEU A 6 -4.57 -14.86 18.84
C LEU A 6 -3.87 -15.70 17.74
N LEU A 7 -4.37 -16.91 17.48
CA LEU A 7 -4.34 -17.48 16.12
C LEU A 7 -5.46 -18.52 15.88
N ILE A 8 -6.17 -18.36 14.76
CA ILE A 8 -7.05 -19.40 14.18
C ILE A 8 -6.14 -20.48 13.58
N VAL A 9 -6.36 -21.76 13.93
CA VAL A 9 -5.69 -22.89 13.27
C VAL A 9 -6.70 -23.98 12.93
N MET A 10 -7.05 -24.08 11.64
CA MET A 10 -7.54 -25.33 11.09
C MET A 10 -6.38 -26.33 11.01
N LEU A 11 -6.58 -27.56 11.48
CA LEU A 11 -5.85 -28.75 11.05
C LEU A 11 -6.77 -29.96 11.30
N PHE A 12 -7.61 -30.30 10.32
CA PHE A 12 -7.33 -31.41 9.41
C PHE A 12 -6.97 -32.73 10.14
N PHE A 13 -7.97 -33.38 10.74
CA PHE A 13 -8.09 -34.82 10.53
C PHE A 13 -8.84 -35.04 9.23
N ALA A 14 -8.24 -35.83 8.33
CA ALA A 14 -8.74 -36.00 6.98
C ALA A 14 -10.14 -36.62 6.99
N GLN A 15 -11.15 -35.80 6.73
CA GLN A 15 -12.29 -36.29 5.96
C GLN A 15 -11.71 -36.75 4.64
N ILE A 16 -11.54 -38.07 4.49
CA ILE A 16 -11.41 -38.71 3.20
C ILE A 16 -12.59 -38.15 2.40
N LEU A 17 -12.26 -37.34 1.39
CA LEU A 17 -13.25 -36.80 0.47
C LEU A 17 -13.86 -38.00 -0.24
N TYR A 18 -14.98 -38.51 0.31
CA TYR A 18 -15.86 -39.44 -0.36
C TYR A 18 -16.46 -38.68 -1.54
N SER A 19 -15.67 -38.58 -2.62
CA SER A 19 -16.07 -37.96 -3.87
C SER A 19 -17.37 -38.61 -4.32
N GLN A 20 -18.38 -37.80 -4.63
CA GLN A 20 -19.71 -38.21 -5.09
C GLN A 20 -19.66 -39.41 -6.06
N THR A 21 -19.85 -40.65 -5.60
CA THR A 21 -19.77 -41.81 -6.48
C THR A 21 -21.15 -42.21 -6.98
N TYR A 22 -21.30 -42.26 -8.30
CA TYR A 22 -22.48 -42.75 -9.01
C TYR A 22 -22.15 -44.07 -9.70
N GLU A 23 -22.97 -45.09 -9.47
CA GLU A 23 -23.01 -46.31 -10.29
C GLU A 23 -23.98 -46.08 -11.45
N ILE A 24 -23.49 -46.16 -12.67
CA ILE A 24 -24.21 -45.86 -13.90
C ILE A 24 -24.20 -47.12 -14.77
N LYS A 25 -25.36 -47.51 -15.31
CA LYS A 25 -25.49 -48.65 -16.22
C LYS A 25 -26.14 -48.20 -17.50
N LEU A 26 -25.60 -48.64 -18.64
CA LEU A 26 -26.15 -48.42 -19.97
C LEU A 26 -25.95 -49.70 -20.80
N ASN A 27 -27.05 -50.37 -21.09
CA ASN A 27 -27.07 -51.59 -21.89
C ASN A 27 -27.83 -51.30 -23.20
N PHE A 28 -27.27 -51.62 -24.35
CA PHE A 28 -27.92 -51.32 -25.64
C PHE A 28 -27.54 -52.26 -26.78
N TRP A 29 -28.39 -52.32 -27.80
CA TRP A 29 -28.16 -53.07 -29.03
C TRP A 29 -28.90 -52.43 -30.22
N TYR A 30 -28.39 -52.64 -31.44
CA TYR A 30 -28.98 -52.10 -32.66
C TYR A 30 -28.85 -53.05 -33.85
N LYS A 31 -29.72 -52.87 -34.86
CA LYS A 31 -29.73 -53.61 -36.12
C LYS A 31 -29.95 -52.66 -37.30
N VAL A 32 -29.22 -52.89 -38.39
CA VAL A 32 -29.40 -52.22 -39.70
C VAL A 32 -29.30 -53.29 -40.79
N ASP A 33 -30.41 -53.55 -41.50
CA ASP A 33 -30.53 -54.68 -42.47
C ASP A 33 -30.59 -54.24 -43.96
N ARG A 34 -29.80 -53.24 -44.38
CA ARG A 34 -29.80 -52.71 -45.78
C ARG A 34 -28.43 -52.19 -46.24
N ASN A 35 -28.31 -51.95 -47.55
CA ASN A 35 -27.08 -51.58 -48.26
C ASN A 35 -26.55 -50.17 -47.88
N VAL A 36 -25.55 -50.11 -47.01
CA VAL A 36 -24.84 -48.91 -46.55
C VAL A 36 -23.74 -48.55 -47.56
N LYS A 37 -23.96 -47.45 -48.30
CA LYS A 37 -23.15 -47.05 -49.46
C LYS A 37 -21.70 -46.70 -49.11
N ASN A 38 -21.48 -46.12 -47.93
CA ASN A 38 -20.18 -45.60 -47.53
C ASN A 38 -19.93 -45.83 -46.02
N LYS A 39 -19.12 -46.84 -45.72
CA LYS A 39 -18.97 -47.41 -44.36
C LYS A 39 -18.12 -46.57 -43.40
N SER A 40 -17.39 -45.59 -43.92
CA SER A 40 -16.53 -44.69 -43.13
C SER A 40 -17.28 -43.46 -42.61
N SER A 41 -18.27 -42.94 -43.35
CA SER A 41 -19.14 -41.84 -42.91
C SER A 41 -20.27 -42.31 -41.99
N SER A 42 -20.63 -43.59 -42.05
CA SER A 42 -21.71 -44.18 -41.25
C SER A 42 -21.20 -44.65 -39.88
N ASN A 43 -21.68 -44.07 -38.79
CA ASN A 43 -21.23 -44.40 -37.43
C ASN A 43 -22.30 -44.14 -36.35
N MET A 44 -22.04 -44.61 -35.13
CA MET A 44 -22.76 -44.21 -33.92
C MET A 44 -21.79 -43.93 -32.77
N THR A 45 -22.06 -42.85 -32.05
CA THR A 45 -21.36 -42.36 -30.86
C THR A 45 -22.34 -42.21 -29.70
N ILE A 46 -21.87 -42.52 -28.49
CA ILE A 46 -22.59 -42.26 -27.24
C ILE A 46 -21.66 -41.52 -26.30
N ARG A 47 -22.12 -40.35 -25.82
CA ARG A 47 -21.36 -39.46 -24.95
C ARG A 47 -22.14 -39.17 -23.68
N LEU A 48 -21.53 -39.42 -22.52
CA LEU A 48 -22.10 -39.15 -21.20
C LEU A 48 -21.74 -37.72 -20.78
N TYR A 49 -22.75 -36.92 -20.45
CA TYR A 49 -22.61 -35.55 -19.97
C TYR A 49 -22.79 -35.49 -18.45
N TYR A 50 -22.04 -34.61 -17.79
CA TYR A 50 -22.04 -34.38 -16.34
C TYR A 50 -22.52 -32.98 -15.98
N SER A 51 -22.87 -32.77 -14.72
CA SER A 51 -23.39 -31.47 -14.26
C SER A 51 -22.38 -30.35 -14.06
N ASP A 52 -21.09 -30.61 -14.33
CA ASP A 52 -20.04 -29.60 -14.44
C ASP A 52 -19.80 -29.19 -15.90
N ASN A 53 -20.76 -29.49 -16.79
CA ASN A 53 -20.70 -29.32 -18.25
C ASN A 53 -19.58 -30.12 -18.95
N THR A 54 -18.85 -30.99 -18.25
CA THR A 54 -17.92 -31.92 -18.89
C THR A 54 -18.66 -33.10 -19.53
N SER A 55 -18.05 -33.73 -20.52
CA SER A 55 -18.60 -34.93 -21.16
C SER A 55 -17.51 -35.89 -21.60
N GLU A 56 -17.77 -37.18 -21.56
CA GLU A 56 -16.86 -38.24 -22.02
C GLU A 56 -17.55 -39.12 -23.08
N GLU A 57 -16.83 -39.48 -24.13
CA GLU A 57 -17.31 -40.46 -25.11
C GLU A 57 -17.13 -41.86 -24.54
N ILE A 58 -18.26 -42.54 -24.28
CA ILE A 58 -18.27 -43.87 -23.64
C ILE A 58 -18.41 -45.00 -24.66
N TYR A 59 -18.79 -44.68 -25.90
CA TYR A 59 -18.89 -45.63 -27.00
C TYR A 59 -18.81 -44.92 -28.35
N SER A 60 -18.13 -45.54 -29.33
CA SER A 60 -18.06 -45.07 -30.71
C SER A 60 -17.77 -46.26 -31.64
N LYS A 61 -18.53 -46.39 -32.73
CA LYS A 61 -18.34 -47.47 -33.71
C LYS A 61 -18.94 -47.15 -35.09
N SER A 62 -18.22 -47.51 -36.16
CA SER A 62 -18.71 -47.46 -37.54
C SER A 62 -19.82 -48.48 -37.82
N ILE A 63 -20.69 -48.19 -38.78
CA ILE A 63 -21.84 -49.03 -39.19
C ILE A 63 -21.66 -49.45 -40.66
N GLY A 64 -21.93 -50.71 -40.98
CA GLY A 64 -21.92 -51.24 -42.34
C GLY A 64 -23.17 -52.04 -42.69
N ASP A 65 -23.16 -52.68 -43.86
CA ASP A 65 -24.25 -53.56 -44.32
C ASP A 65 -24.59 -54.65 -43.29
N ASP A 66 -25.86 -55.02 -43.22
CA ASP A 66 -26.43 -56.12 -42.42
C ASP A 66 -25.87 -56.22 -40.99
N THR A 67 -25.56 -55.07 -40.39
CA THR A 67 -24.90 -55.00 -39.09
C THR A 67 -25.91 -55.13 -37.96
N TYR A 68 -25.95 -56.33 -37.37
CA TYR A 68 -26.47 -56.53 -36.02
C TYR A 68 -25.34 -56.40 -34.99
N GLN A 69 -25.44 -55.39 -34.12
CA GLN A 69 -24.57 -55.26 -32.95
C GLN A 69 -25.34 -55.75 -31.72
N GLY A 70 -24.93 -56.92 -31.21
CA GLY A 70 -25.49 -57.52 -29.99
C GLY A 70 -25.26 -56.68 -28.73
N PRO A 71 -25.88 -57.07 -27.60
CA PRO A 71 -25.98 -56.25 -26.38
C PRO A 71 -24.61 -55.83 -25.83
N VAL A 72 -24.34 -54.54 -25.93
CA VAL A 72 -23.22 -53.84 -25.30
C VAL A 72 -23.67 -53.42 -23.91
N ASN A 73 -22.96 -53.85 -22.87
CA ASN A 73 -23.29 -53.52 -21.48
C ASN A 73 -22.15 -52.68 -20.88
N LEU A 74 -22.45 -51.42 -20.53
CA LEU A 74 -21.50 -50.48 -19.93
C LEU A 74 -21.89 -50.23 -18.48
N ASN A 75 -21.11 -50.79 -17.56
CA ASN A 75 -21.21 -50.52 -16.12
C ASN A 75 -20.08 -49.56 -15.73
N LEU A 76 -20.43 -48.33 -15.36
CA LEU A 76 -19.48 -47.26 -15.06
C LEU A 76 -19.62 -46.83 -13.60
N SER A 77 -18.51 -46.74 -12.87
CA SER A 77 -18.44 -45.98 -11.63
C SER A 77 -17.80 -44.63 -11.92
N ARG A 78 -18.43 -43.54 -11.45
CA ARG A 78 -18.01 -42.18 -11.78
C ARG A 78 -18.14 -41.24 -10.58
N ASN A 79 -17.10 -40.46 -10.36
CA ASN A 79 -17.01 -39.51 -9.23
C ASN A 79 -17.61 -38.12 -9.57
N LYS A 80 -18.58 -38.09 -10.49
CA LYS A 80 -19.27 -36.90 -11.01
C LYS A 80 -20.75 -37.21 -11.23
N ARG A 81 -21.63 -36.24 -10.95
CA ARG A 81 -23.08 -36.39 -11.18
C ARG A 81 -23.40 -36.41 -12.69
N PRO A 82 -23.95 -37.52 -13.23
CA PRO A 82 -24.35 -37.60 -14.63
C PRO A 82 -25.63 -36.79 -14.88
N ILE A 83 -25.76 -36.30 -16.12
CA ILE A 83 -26.87 -35.45 -16.59
C ILE A 83 -27.65 -36.12 -17.73
N ASN A 84 -26.98 -36.67 -18.74
CA ASN A 84 -27.62 -37.45 -19.80
C ASN A 84 -26.59 -38.27 -20.59
N PHE A 85 -27.07 -39.28 -21.33
CA PHE A 85 -26.34 -39.78 -22.49
C PHE A 85 -26.87 -39.09 -23.74
N LYS A 86 -25.99 -38.56 -24.58
CA LYS A 86 -26.33 -38.16 -25.94
C LYS A 86 -25.89 -39.25 -26.90
N VAL A 87 -26.84 -39.73 -27.69
CA VAL A 87 -26.65 -40.74 -28.73
C VAL A 87 -26.74 -40.03 -30.08
N THR A 88 -25.67 -40.12 -30.85
CA THR A 88 -25.60 -39.57 -32.22
C THR A 88 -25.17 -40.64 -33.19
N GLY A 89 -25.82 -40.73 -34.34
CA GLY A 89 -25.42 -41.64 -35.40
C GLY A 89 -25.90 -41.17 -36.77
N PHE A 90 -25.24 -41.66 -37.80
CA PHE A 90 -25.50 -41.35 -39.20
C PHE A 90 -25.31 -42.62 -40.03
N VAL A 91 -26.18 -42.88 -41.00
CA VAL A 91 -26.07 -44.01 -41.93
C VAL A 91 -26.42 -43.56 -43.34
N ASN A 92 -25.47 -43.72 -44.27
CA ASN A 92 -25.62 -43.35 -45.68
C ASN A 92 -26.02 -44.58 -46.51
N PHE A 93 -27.16 -44.52 -47.20
CA PHE A 93 -27.74 -45.68 -47.91
C PHE A 93 -27.54 -45.58 -49.43
N SER A 94 -27.42 -46.74 -50.10
CA SER A 94 -27.13 -46.76 -51.54
C SER A 94 -28.39 -46.72 -52.42
N ASP A 95 -29.51 -47.18 -51.88
CA ASP A 95 -30.78 -47.50 -52.56
C ASP A 95 -31.99 -46.68 -52.04
N VAL A 96 -31.83 -45.95 -50.94
CA VAL A 96 -32.80 -45.00 -50.35
C VAL A 96 -32.07 -43.77 -49.81
N GLY A 97 -32.81 -42.78 -49.27
CA GLY A 97 -32.21 -41.62 -48.60
C GLY A 97 -31.53 -41.97 -47.27
N ASP A 98 -30.51 -41.19 -46.91
CA ASP A 98 -29.72 -41.31 -45.68
C ASP A 98 -30.57 -41.14 -44.40
N ALA A 99 -30.04 -41.58 -43.26
CA ALA A 99 -30.69 -41.48 -41.96
C ALA A 99 -29.77 -41.02 -40.84
N ASP A 100 -30.32 -40.12 -40.01
CA ASP A 100 -29.64 -39.48 -38.88
C ASP A 100 -30.36 -39.83 -37.58
N TRP A 101 -29.59 -40.08 -36.52
CA TRP A 101 -30.08 -40.26 -35.16
C TRP A 101 -29.40 -39.25 -34.25
N ASN A 102 -30.20 -38.47 -33.51
CA ASN A 102 -29.69 -37.55 -32.49
C ASN A 102 -30.72 -37.53 -31.35
N HIS A 103 -30.40 -38.21 -30.25
CA HIS A 103 -31.31 -38.36 -29.12
C HIS A 103 -30.58 -38.21 -27.79
N THR A 104 -31.29 -37.80 -26.74
CA THR A 104 -30.73 -37.55 -25.42
C THR A 104 -31.52 -38.31 -24.36
N LEU A 105 -30.85 -39.21 -23.64
CA LEU A 105 -31.39 -40.07 -22.59
C LEU A 105 -31.09 -39.43 -21.22
N PRO A 106 -32.08 -38.84 -20.52
CA PRO A 106 -31.85 -38.01 -19.34
C PRO A 106 -31.52 -38.81 -18.06
N LEU A 107 -30.56 -38.31 -17.29
CA LEU A 107 -30.14 -38.77 -15.97
C LEU A 107 -30.26 -37.70 -14.86
N ASN A 108 -30.78 -36.51 -15.20
CA ASN A 108 -30.70 -35.26 -14.41
C ASN A 108 -31.13 -35.32 -12.92
N SER A 109 -32.03 -36.22 -12.54
CA SER A 109 -32.44 -36.41 -11.13
C SER A 109 -31.33 -37.02 -10.26
N GLY A 110 -30.23 -37.49 -10.86
CA GLY A 110 -29.10 -38.15 -10.20
C GLY A 110 -29.39 -39.60 -9.79
N CYS A 111 -30.62 -39.86 -9.35
CA CYS A 111 -31.16 -41.18 -9.06
C CYS A 111 -32.24 -41.54 -10.10
N ILE A 112 -31.96 -42.59 -10.88
CA ILE A 112 -32.79 -43.13 -11.95
C ILE A 112 -32.79 -44.65 -11.82
N THR A 113 -33.97 -45.22 -11.54
CA THR A 113 -34.24 -46.66 -11.70
C THR A 113 -34.28 -47.03 -13.19
N GLU A 114 -34.04 -48.30 -13.52
CA GLU A 114 -33.84 -48.77 -14.89
C GLU A 114 -34.93 -48.29 -15.89
N GLN A 115 -34.52 -47.45 -16.83
CA GLN A 115 -35.36 -46.89 -17.90
C GLN A 115 -35.06 -47.60 -19.21
N ARG A 116 -36.11 -48.06 -19.90
CA ARG A 116 -36.03 -48.61 -21.25
C ARG A 116 -36.47 -47.56 -22.28
N TYR A 117 -35.66 -47.35 -23.30
CA TYR A 117 -35.98 -46.50 -24.45
C TYR A 117 -35.71 -47.24 -25.76
N THR A 118 -36.75 -47.34 -26.60
CA THR A 118 -36.64 -47.90 -27.96
C THR A 118 -36.81 -46.78 -28.97
N TYR A 119 -35.82 -46.57 -29.83
CA TYR A 119 -35.94 -45.69 -30.99
C TYR A 119 -36.23 -46.50 -32.25
N ARG A 120 -37.16 -46.00 -33.07
CA ARG A 120 -37.48 -46.49 -34.41
C ARG A 120 -37.59 -45.30 -35.36
N HIS A 121 -36.87 -45.32 -36.48
CA HIS A 121 -36.91 -44.23 -37.46
C HIS A 121 -38.07 -44.45 -38.44
N SER A 122 -38.83 -43.41 -38.78
CA SER A 122 -40.10 -43.52 -39.53
C SER A 122 -39.95 -44.08 -40.95
N GLY A 123 -38.76 -44.00 -41.56
CA GLY A 123 -38.45 -44.57 -42.88
C GLY A 123 -38.00 -46.04 -42.90
N PHE A 124 -37.90 -46.70 -41.74
CA PHE A 124 -37.24 -48.01 -41.60
C PHE A 124 -38.13 -48.97 -40.79
N GLN A 125 -38.86 -49.86 -41.47
CA GLN A 125 -39.87 -50.69 -40.79
C GLN A 125 -39.28 -51.77 -39.85
N ASN A 126 -38.01 -52.17 -40.02
CA ASN A 126 -37.38 -53.25 -39.24
C ASN A 126 -36.18 -52.82 -38.38
N ASP A 127 -35.60 -51.64 -38.62
CA ASP A 127 -34.40 -51.19 -37.90
C ASP A 127 -34.78 -50.52 -36.56
N ARG A 128 -34.02 -50.85 -35.51
CA ARG A 128 -34.30 -50.39 -34.13
C ARG A 128 -33.05 -50.38 -33.27
N ILE A 129 -33.00 -49.43 -32.35
CA ILE A 129 -32.02 -49.39 -31.26
C ILE A 129 -32.76 -49.33 -29.92
N ASN A 130 -32.27 -50.09 -28.94
CA ASN A 130 -32.84 -50.16 -27.60
C ASN A 130 -31.76 -49.81 -26.57
N PHE A 131 -32.14 -49.01 -25.57
CA PHE A 131 -31.31 -48.61 -24.45
C PHE A 131 -32.02 -48.96 -23.13
N ASP A 132 -31.33 -49.64 -22.24
CA ASP A 132 -31.72 -49.85 -20.85
C ASP A 132 -30.68 -49.16 -19.95
N TYR A 133 -31.09 -48.19 -19.14
CA TYR A 133 -30.14 -47.36 -18.39
C TYR A 133 -30.58 -46.96 -16.98
N SER A 134 -29.61 -46.79 -16.08
CA SER A 134 -29.84 -46.34 -14.71
C SER A 134 -28.66 -45.55 -14.14
N SER A 135 -28.92 -44.76 -13.10
CA SER A 135 -27.91 -44.02 -12.33
C SER A 135 -28.28 -44.08 -10.85
N ARG A 136 -27.36 -44.51 -9.98
CA ARG A 136 -27.60 -44.67 -8.55
C ARG A 136 -26.48 -44.01 -7.73
N PRO A 137 -26.79 -43.06 -6.83
CA PRO A 137 -25.80 -42.52 -5.90
C PRO A 137 -25.44 -43.55 -4.82
N ILE A 138 -24.19 -43.50 -4.33
CA ILE A 138 -23.69 -44.35 -3.24
C ILE A 138 -23.37 -43.47 -2.02
N ILE A 139 -24.24 -43.51 -1.01
CA ILE A 139 -24.12 -42.75 0.23
C ILE A 139 -23.69 -43.67 1.38
N LYS A 140 -22.75 -43.23 2.22
CA LYS A 140 -22.33 -43.92 3.46
C LYS A 140 -22.54 -43.03 4.69
N ILE A 141 -22.74 -43.67 5.83
CA ILE A 141 -22.86 -43.05 7.17
C ILE A 141 -21.77 -43.67 8.07
N PRO A 142 -21.04 -42.90 8.90
CA PRO A 142 -20.08 -43.46 9.86
C PRO A 142 -20.78 -44.29 10.95
N GLU A 143 -20.20 -45.44 11.31
CA GLU A 143 -20.65 -46.25 12.44
C GLU A 143 -20.38 -45.53 13.78
N PRO A 144 -21.25 -45.70 14.80
CA PRO A 144 -21.08 -45.07 16.10
C PRO A 144 -19.99 -45.74 16.96
N GLY A 145 -19.53 -45.02 17.99
CA GLY A 145 -18.63 -45.55 19.01
C GLY A 145 -19.31 -46.50 20.00
N ALA A 146 -18.56 -46.94 21.02
CA ALA A 146 -19.07 -47.84 22.05
C ALA A 146 -20.26 -47.24 22.84
N ASP A 147 -20.19 -45.95 23.14
CA ASP A 147 -21.24 -45.20 23.85
C ASP A 147 -22.28 -44.65 22.84
N ASN A 148 -23.06 -45.56 22.25
CA ASN A 148 -24.10 -45.22 21.27
C ASN A 148 -25.45 -44.85 21.91
N ASN A 149 -25.43 -44.23 23.08
CA ASN A 149 -26.63 -43.74 23.76
C ASN A 149 -27.28 -42.60 22.95
N PHE A 150 -28.61 -42.63 22.84
CA PHE A 150 -29.43 -41.57 22.26
C PHE A 150 -30.47 -41.12 23.30
N PRO A 151 -30.19 -40.07 24.09
CA PRO A 151 -31.10 -39.61 25.11
C PRO A 151 -32.36 -38.95 24.52
N GLU A 152 -33.40 -38.88 25.34
CA GLU A 152 -34.68 -38.22 25.03
C GLU A 152 -34.53 -36.70 24.85
N ASP A 153 -33.65 -36.07 25.64
CA ASP A 153 -33.54 -34.63 25.84
C ASP A 153 -32.20 -34.00 25.40
N GLU A 154 -31.27 -34.77 24.83
CA GLU A 154 -30.07 -34.22 24.16
C GLU A 154 -30.05 -34.54 22.65
N VAL A 155 -29.36 -33.70 21.88
CA VAL A 155 -29.34 -33.75 20.41
C VAL A 155 -28.29 -34.74 19.92
N LEU A 156 -28.72 -35.71 19.10
CA LEU A 156 -27.82 -36.58 18.33
C LEU A 156 -27.60 -35.99 16.93
N THR A 157 -26.34 -35.85 16.52
CA THR A 157 -25.96 -35.39 15.18
C THR A 157 -25.58 -36.57 14.28
N LEU A 158 -26.30 -36.76 13.18
CA LEU A 158 -25.98 -37.73 12.13
C LEU A 158 -25.45 -37.02 10.88
N THR A 159 -24.53 -37.66 10.16
CA THR A 159 -23.87 -37.08 8.98
C THR A 159 -23.56 -38.14 7.93
N ALA A 160 -23.95 -37.90 6.68
CA ALA A 160 -23.71 -38.79 5.55
C ALA A 160 -22.56 -38.31 4.62
N SER A 161 -22.20 -39.09 3.60
CA SER A 161 -21.30 -38.66 2.51
C SER A 161 -21.81 -37.40 1.78
N SER A 162 -20.92 -36.52 1.31
CA SER A 162 -21.25 -35.23 0.65
C SER A 162 -21.28 -35.32 -0.89
N GLY A 163 -21.67 -34.22 -1.54
CA GLY A 163 -21.56 -34.02 -3.00
C GLY A 163 -22.81 -34.39 -3.82
N PHE A 164 -23.74 -35.14 -3.25
CA PHE A 164 -24.99 -35.50 -3.93
C PHE A 164 -26.04 -34.37 -3.86
N LEU A 165 -27.07 -34.43 -4.71
CA LEU A 165 -28.22 -33.53 -4.64
C LEU A 165 -28.90 -33.61 -3.26
N SER A 166 -29.37 -32.47 -2.75
CA SER A 166 -30.17 -32.41 -1.50
C SER A 166 -31.33 -33.41 -1.52
N SER A 167 -32.03 -33.54 -2.65
CA SER A 167 -33.19 -34.43 -2.85
C SER A 167 -32.95 -35.93 -2.68
N VAL A 168 -31.70 -36.40 -2.59
CA VAL A 168 -31.40 -37.82 -2.33
C VAL A 168 -31.10 -38.13 -0.86
N TYR A 169 -31.05 -37.13 0.02
CA TYR A 169 -30.88 -37.33 1.46
C TYR A 169 -32.23 -37.44 2.17
N ASN A 170 -32.96 -38.54 1.90
CA ASN A 170 -34.19 -38.85 2.63
C ASN A 170 -33.83 -39.74 3.82
N TRP A 171 -33.77 -39.16 5.01
CA TRP A 171 -33.35 -39.84 6.23
C TRP A 171 -34.49 -40.66 6.84
N GLU A 172 -34.18 -41.90 7.19
CA GLU A 172 -35.12 -42.87 7.74
C GLU A 172 -34.58 -43.50 9.01
N TYR A 173 -35.48 -43.94 9.89
CA TYR A 173 -35.17 -44.70 11.10
C TYR A 173 -36.04 -45.95 11.24
N SER A 174 -35.54 -46.97 11.95
CA SER A 174 -36.28 -48.19 12.30
C SER A 174 -35.84 -48.78 13.63
N ILE A 175 -36.68 -49.59 14.26
CA ILE A 175 -36.30 -50.47 15.39
C ILE A 175 -35.81 -51.85 14.92
N ASN A 176 -35.99 -52.19 13.64
CA ASN A 176 -35.59 -53.46 13.05
C ASN A 176 -34.55 -53.20 11.95
N ASN A 177 -33.35 -53.75 12.09
CA ASN A 177 -32.32 -53.56 11.07
C ASN A 177 -32.79 -54.12 9.71
N GLY A 178 -32.66 -53.32 8.65
CA GLY A 178 -33.06 -53.68 7.29
C GLY A 178 -34.56 -53.57 6.94
N ALA A 179 -35.48 -53.40 7.89
CA ALA A 179 -36.93 -53.48 7.64
C ALA A 179 -37.75 -52.36 8.31
N ASN A 180 -38.95 -52.07 7.78
CA ASN A 180 -39.97 -51.18 8.39
C ASN A 180 -39.50 -49.76 8.72
N TYR A 181 -38.60 -49.20 7.91
CA TYR A 181 -38.09 -47.84 8.04
C TYR A 181 -39.17 -46.78 7.85
N ARG A 182 -39.07 -45.70 8.63
CA ARG A 182 -39.96 -44.52 8.62
C ARG A 182 -39.13 -43.25 8.45
N PRO A 183 -39.62 -42.21 7.78
CA PRO A 183 -38.89 -40.95 7.67
C PRO A 183 -38.73 -40.28 9.04
N ILE A 184 -37.56 -39.69 9.30
CA ILE A 184 -37.38 -38.75 10.43
C ILE A 184 -38.14 -37.42 10.16
N PRO A 185 -38.31 -36.52 11.14
CA PRO A 185 -39.07 -35.27 10.95
C PRO A 185 -38.67 -34.46 9.71
N SER A 186 -39.67 -33.90 9.02
CA SER A 186 -39.52 -33.27 7.69
C SER A 186 -38.48 -32.16 7.61
N VAL A 187 -38.23 -31.45 8.73
CA VAL A 187 -37.22 -30.38 8.84
C VAL A 187 -35.78 -30.86 8.54
N ASN A 188 -35.54 -32.15 8.76
CA ASN A 188 -34.26 -32.83 8.59
C ASN A 188 -34.17 -33.63 7.28
N GLN A 189 -35.19 -33.56 6.42
CA GLN A 189 -35.17 -34.19 5.11
C GLN A 189 -34.44 -33.31 4.08
N ASN A 190 -33.92 -33.94 3.03
CA ASN A 190 -33.14 -33.31 1.96
C ASN A 190 -31.83 -32.65 2.41
N ARG A 191 -31.24 -33.10 3.53
CA ARG A 191 -30.02 -32.53 4.14
C ARG A 191 -28.99 -33.62 4.46
N ARG A 192 -27.71 -33.32 4.22
CA ARG A 192 -26.60 -34.25 4.46
C ARG A 192 -26.35 -34.53 5.95
N ASN A 193 -26.45 -33.49 6.77
CA ASN A 193 -26.26 -33.55 8.22
C ASN A 193 -27.63 -33.28 8.85
N VAL A 194 -27.97 -34.01 9.91
CA VAL A 194 -29.23 -33.85 10.63
C VAL A 194 -28.97 -33.88 12.13
N GLU A 195 -29.63 -32.97 12.83
CA GLU A 195 -29.63 -32.88 14.28
C GLU A 195 -31.01 -33.32 14.76
N ILE A 196 -31.04 -34.39 15.55
CA ILE A 196 -32.28 -35.05 15.98
C ILE A 196 -32.31 -35.15 17.50
N LEU A 197 -33.39 -34.64 18.09
CA LEU A 197 -33.70 -34.79 19.50
C LEU A 197 -34.69 -35.95 19.65
N GLY A 198 -34.32 -37.01 20.38
CA GLY A 198 -35.07 -38.26 20.35
C GLY A 198 -36.52 -38.12 20.80
N GLY A 199 -36.76 -37.35 21.88
CA GLY A 199 -38.10 -37.07 22.40
C GLY A 199 -39.04 -36.32 21.45
N GLN A 200 -38.57 -35.78 20.32
CA GLN A 200 -39.44 -35.15 19.32
C GLN A 200 -40.27 -36.16 18.50
N PHE A 201 -39.82 -37.41 18.38
CA PHE A 201 -40.47 -38.41 17.51
C PHE A 201 -40.39 -39.86 18.03
N LEU A 202 -39.69 -40.10 19.14
CA LEU A 202 -39.67 -41.36 19.86
C LEU A 202 -40.34 -41.16 21.24
N ASP A 203 -41.41 -41.89 21.48
CA ASP A 203 -42.09 -41.88 22.78
C ASP A 203 -41.45 -42.88 23.78
N LYS A 204 -41.91 -42.83 25.03
CA LYS A 204 -41.41 -43.67 26.13
C LYS A 204 -41.44 -45.19 25.88
N SER A 205 -42.25 -45.68 24.94
CA SER A 205 -42.28 -47.11 24.56
C SER A 205 -41.05 -47.56 23.78
N TYR A 206 -40.19 -46.63 23.33
CA TYR A 206 -38.91 -46.93 22.67
C TYR A 206 -37.75 -47.04 23.66
N HIS A 207 -37.95 -46.75 24.95
CA HIS A 207 -36.91 -46.80 25.97
C HIS A 207 -36.15 -48.15 25.97
N GLY A 208 -34.83 -48.09 25.98
CA GLY A 208 -33.91 -49.23 25.95
C GLY A 208 -33.71 -49.88 24.57
N LYS A 209 -34.53 -49.56 23.56
CA LYS A 209 -34.46 -50.16 22.21
C LYS A 209 -33.37 -49.54 21.35
N ILE A 210 -32.86 -50.33 20.40
CA ILE A 210 -31.93 -49.85 19.38
C ILE A 210 -32.72 -49.26 18.21
N ILE A 211 -32.34 -48.05 17.82
CA ILE A 211 -32.84 -47.29 16.67
C ILE A 211 -31.75 -47.30 15.59
N TYR A 212 -32.06 -47.84 14.43
CA TYR A 212 -31.20 -47.87 13.26
C TYR A 212 -31.54 -46.70 12.34
N PHE A 213 -30.56 -45.88 11.96
CA PHE A 213 -30.74 -44.76 11.03
C PHE A 213 -30.07 -45.03 9.69
N ARG A 214 -30.69 -44.61 8.58
CA ARG A 214 -30.13 -44.70 7.22
C ARG A 214 -30.61 -43.56 6.31
N VAL A 215 -30.02 -43.46 5.13
CA VAL A 215 -30.48 -42.60 4.02
C VAL A 215 -31.06 -43.46 2.89
N ASN A 216 -32.25 -43.09 2.43
CA ASN A 216 -32.89 -43.59 1.21
C ASN A 216 -32.76 -42.55 0.09
N THR A 217 -32.22 -42.97 -1.05
CA THR A 217 -31.98 -42.10 -2.21
C THR A 217 -33.08 -42.14 -3.26
N GLY A 218 -34.08 -43.03 -3.10
CA GLY A 218 -35.15 -43.31 -4.06
C GLY A 218 -34.89 -44.51 -4.98
N CYS A 219 -33.63 -44.86 -5.22
CA CYS A 219 -33.19 -46.00 -6.05
C CYS A 219 -32.10 -46.87 -5.40
N ASN A 220 -31.61 -46.46 -4.22
CA ASN A 220 -30.59 -47.14 -3.43
C ASN A 220 -30.66 -46.70 -1.96
N TYR A 221 -30.05 -47.47 -1.05
CA TYR A 221 -29.99 -47.17 0.39
C TYR A 221 -28.53 -47.11 0.88
N SER A 222 -28.27 -46.34 1.94
CA SER A 222 -26.98 -46.37 2.65
C SER A 222 -26.84 -47.58 3.59
N ASN A 223 -25.67 -47.74 4.22
CA ASN A 223 -25.58 -48.54 5.46
C ASN A 223 -26.49 -47.96 6.56
N SER A 224 -26.77 -48.77 7.58
CA SER A 224 -27.69 -48.44 8.68
C SER A 224 -26.97 -48.48 10.02
N VAL A 225 -27.06 -47.41 10.82
CA VAL A 225 -26.23 -47.20 12.02
C VAL A 225 -27.06 -47.26 13.32
N PRO A 226 -26.65 -48.02 14.36
CA PRO A 226 -27.47 -48.28 15.56
C PRO A 226 -27.18 -47.36 16.76
N TYR A 227 -28.23 -46.81 17.39
CA TYR A 227 -28.17 -46.05 18.64
C TYR A 227 -29.23 -46.52 19.65
N ARG A 228 -28.93 -46.53 20.96
CA ARG A 228 -29.89 -46.96 22.01
C ARG A 228 -30.67 -45.79 22.58
N PHE A 229 -32.00 -45.79 22.41
CA PHE A 229 -32.84 -44.71 22.94
C PHE A 229 -33.05 -44.82 24.46
N LEU A 230 -32.77 -43.75 25.22
CA LEU A 230 -32.91 -43.71 26.68
C LEU A 230 -33.73 -42.49 27.13
N ILE A 231 -34.59 -42.67 28.14
CA ILE A 231 -35.28 -41.58 28.84
C ILE A 231 -34.28 -40.97 29.83
N SER A 232 -34.23 -39.65 29.90
CA SER A 232 -33.27 -38.92 30.74
C SER A 232 -33.86 -38.63 32.12
N ALA A 233 -33.05 -38.75 33.18
CA ALA A 233 -33.47 -38.41 34.54
C ALA A 233 -33.74 -36.89 34.67
N PRO A 234 -34.37 -36.41 35.76
CA PRO A 234 -34.40 -34.97 36.05
C PRO A 234 -32.98 -34.42 36.31
N HIS A 235 -32.73 -33.22 35.82
CA HIS A 235 -31.45 -32.52 35.94
C HIS A 235 -31.47 -31.66 37.21
N PHE A 236 -30.34 -31.49 37.90
CA PHE A 236 -30.19 -30.47 38.94
C PHE A 236 -30.16 -29.07 38.32
N LEU A 237 -30.79 -28.10 38.99
CA LEU A 237 -30.74 -26.68 38.61
C LEU A 237 -29.76 -25.89 39.50
N SER A 238 -29.94 -25.94 40.82
CA SER A 238 -28.99 -25.39 41.80
C SER A 238 -29.23 -25.97 43.19
N PRO A 239 -28.18 -26.23 43.99
CA PRO A 239 -28.31 -26.36 45.44
C PRO A 239 -28.36 -24.97 46.11
N ASN A 240 -29.06 -24.86 47.23
CA ASN A 240 -29.08 -23.68 48.09
C ASN A 240 -28.91 -24.09 49.57
N PRO A 241 -27.68 -24.07 50.11
CA PRO A 241 -27.38 -24.48 51.49
C PRO A 241 -27.54 -23.34 52.51
N ASN A 242 -27.94 -23.68 53.73
CA ASN A 242 -27.97 -22.82 54.90
C ASN A 242 -27.02 -23.36 55.99
N PRO A 243 -26.21 -22.51 56.65
CA PRO A 243 -25.32 -22.90 57.75
C PRO A 243 -26.09 -23.23 59.04
N THR A 244 -25.37 -23.70 60.07
CA THR A 244 -25.95 -23.96 61.40
C THR A 244 -26.26 -22.66 62.17
N SER A 245 -27.02 -22.73 63.27
CA SER A 245 -27.49 -21.52 64.00
C SER A 245 -26.55 -21.00 65.11
N CYS A 246 -25.81 -21.89 65.78
CA CYS A 246 -24.68 -21.60 66.68
C CYS A 246 -23.56 -22.64 66.39
N TYR A 247 -22.34 -22.38 66.88
CA TYR A 247 -21.13 -23.21 66.66
C TYR A 247 -21.29 -24.70 66.95
N ASP A 248 -22.03 -25.04 68.01
CA ASP A 248 -22.17 -26.39 68.57
C ASP A 248 -23.39 -27.17 68.04
N LYS A 249 -24.15 -26.59 67.09
CA LYS A 249 -25.39 -27.16 66.55
C LYS A 249 -25.21 -27.85 65.20
N GLY A 250 -26.09 -28.82 64.91
CA GLY A 250 -26.11 -29.62 63.68
C GLY A 250 -27.40 -29.45 62.88
N ASP A 251 -27.91 -28.22 62.80
CA ASP A 251 -29.22 -27.84 62.28
C ASP A 251 -29.19 -27.22 60.87
N GLY A 252 -28.08 -27.39 60.13
CA GLY A 252 -27.94 -26.92 58.76
C GLY A 252 -28.88 -27.63 57.77
N SER A 253 -29.10 -27.02 56.60
CA SER A 253 -30.03 -27.54 55.58
C SER A 253 -29.61 -27.19 54.15
N VAL A 254 -30.19 -27.85 53.15
CA VAL A 254 -30.05 -27.51 51.73
C VAL A 254 -31.37 -27.72 50.98
N ARG A 255 -31.71 -26.80 50.08
CA ARG A 255 -32.76 -27.01 49.07
C ARG A 255 -32.13 -27.40 47.73
N LEU A 256 -32.61 -28.48 47.11
CA LEU A 256 -32.14 -28.97 45.81
C LEU A 256 -33.28 -28.87 44.79
N SER A 257 -33.08 -28.09 43.72
CA SER A 257 -34.09 -27.87 42.66
C SER A 257 -33.80 -28.69 41.40
N PHE A 258 -34.86 -29.17 40.74
CA PHE A 258 -34.78 -30.04 39.56
C PHE A 258 -35.51 -29.47 38.33
N SER A 259 -35.10 -29.91 37.13
CA SER A 259 -35.70 -29.47 35.85
C SER A 259 -37.12 -29.99 35.59
N ARG A 260 -37.53 -31.04 36.30
CA ARG A 260 -38.89 -31.62 36.28
C ARG A 260 -39.12 -32.54 37.48
N VAL A 261 -40.38 -32.80 37.79
CA VAL A 261 -40.78 -33.90 38.68
C VAL A 261 -40.66 -35.27 37.98
N LEU A 262 -40.81 -36.36 38.74
CA LEU A 262 -40.72 -37.74 38.24
C LEU A 262 -41.88 -38.09 37.30
N LYS A 263 -41.58 -38.78 36.19
CA LYS A 263 -42.58 -39.38 35.28
C LYS A 263 -43.21 -40.60 35.95
N GLN A 264 -44.47 -40.92 35.60
CA GLN A 264 -45.12 -42.14 36.11
C GLN A 264 -44.34 -43.40 35.65
N GLY A 265 -43.86 -44.20 36.60
CA GLY A 265 -42.99 -45.35 36.37
C GLY A 265 -41.49 -45.05 36.49
N GLU A 266 -41.12 -43.81 36.82
CA GLU A 266 -39.75 -43.38 37.13
C GLU A 266 -39.48 -43.44 38.64
N VAL A 267 -38.29 -43.88 39.03
CA VAL A 267 -37.76 -43.82 40.39
C VAL A 267 -36.41 -43.12 40.35
N LEU A 268 -36.16 -42.22 41.29
CA LEU A 268 -34.94 -41.44 41.38
C LEU A 268 -34.33 -41.54 42.77
N SER A 269 -33.01 -41.66 42.85
CA SER A 269 -32.25 -41.62 44.10
C SER A 269 -31.16 -40.56 43.98
N ILE A 270 -31.04 -39.70 45.00
CA ILE A 270 -29.86 -38.85 45.17
C ILE A 270 -28.84 -39.63 46.00
N THR A 271 -27.62 -39.73 45.52
CA THR A 271 -26.49 -40.36 46.22
C THR A 271 -25.47 -39.30 46.62
N SER A 272 -24.77 -39.50 47.74
CA SER A 272 -23.66 -38.66 48.21
C SER A 272 -22.51 -39.52 48.74
N SER A 273 -21.28 -39.05 48.56
CA SER A 273 -20.10 -39.68 49.17
C SER A 273 -19.92 -39.34 50.65
N ASN A 274 -20.59 -38.30 51.17
CA ASN A 274 -20.49 -37.87 52.56
C ASN A 274 -21.33 -38.76 53.49
N ASN A 275 -20.71 -39.33 54.54
CA ASN A 275 -21.36 -40.20 55.52
C ASN A 275 -22.42 -39.50 56.38
N ASN A 276 -22.33 -38.17 56.55
CA ASN A 276 -23.30 -37.35 57.26
C ASN A 276 -24.51 -36.96 56.37
N PHE A 277 -24.62 -37.51 55.15
CA PHE A 277 -25.81 -37.31 54.32
C PHE A 277 -26.94 -38.24 54.80
N PRO A 278 -28.19 -37.77 54.87
CA PRO A 278 -29.30 -38.56 55.41
C PRO A 278 -29.43 -39.93 54.76
N SER A 279 -29.88 -40.90 55.58
CA SER A 279 -30.00 -42.32 55.20
C SER A 279 -28.69 -42.99 54.75
N GLY A 280 -27.52 -42.44 55.11
CA GLY A 280 -26.25 -43.15 55.05
C GLY A 280 -25.67 -43.30 53.65
N LYS A 281 -25.70 -42.20 52.88
CA LYS A 281 -25.20 -41.97 51.49
C LYS A 281 -26.23 -41.90 50.38
N PHE A 282 -27.51 -42.15 50.61
CA PHE A 282 -28.52 -41.91 49.56
C PHE A 282 -29.92 -41.63 50.11
N VAL A 283 -30.69 -40.87 49.33
CA VAL A 283 -32.11 -40.59 49.57
C VAL A 283 -32.88 -41.02 48.33
N ASN A 284 -33.82 -41.95 48.49
CA ASN A 284 -34.76 -42.32 47.44
C ASN A 284 -35.91 -41.31 47.41
N LEU A 285 -36.33 -40.91 46.21
CA LEU A 285 -37.38 -39.93 45.99
C LEU A 285 -38.59 -40.55 45.29
N VAL A 286 -39.77 -40.14 45.74
CA VAL A 286 -41.05 -40.36 45.08
C VAL A 286 -41.65 -39.02 44.66
N ALA A 287 -42.65 -39.05 43.76
CA ALA A 287 -43.20 -37.82 43.17
C ALA A 287 -43.80 -36.83 44.19
N SER A 288 -44.18 -37.28 45.39
CA SER A 288 -44.70 -36.44 46.47
C SER A 288 -43.65 -35.66 47.26
N ASP A 289 -42.36 -35.97 47.11
CA ASP A 289 -41.29 -35.32 47.87
C ASP A 289 -40.91 -33.94 47.29
N PHE A 290 -41.31 -33.69 46.05
CA PHE A 290 -41.08 -32.44 45.32
C PHE A 290 -42.12 -31.39 45.70
N ASP A 291 -41.65 -30.21 46.12
CA ASP A 291 -42.50 -29.04 46.36
C ASP A 291 -43.07 -28.44 45.05
N SER A 292 -43.91 -27.41 45.17
CA SER A 292 -44.52 -26.73 44.01
C SER A 292 -43.49 -26.08 43.06
N ASN A 293 -42.24 -25.89 43.54
CA ASN A 293 -41.11 -25.37 42.78
C ASN A 293 -40.17 -26.50 42.33
N GLN A 294 -40.65 -27.74 42.28
CA GLN A 294 -39.92 -28.92 41.79
C GLN A 294 -38.60 -29.14 42.54
N SER A 295 -38.60 -28.81 43.84
CA SER A 295 -37.44 -28.84 44.71
C SER A 295 -37.69 -29.72 45.94
N ILE A 296 -36.63 -30.19 46.58
CA ILE A 296 -36.68 -30.90 47.86
C ILE A 296 -35.86 -30.17 48.91
N LEU A 297 -36.20 -30.31 50.19
CA LEU A 297 -35.43 -29.81 51.33
C LEU A 297 -34.78 -30.99 52.07
N ILE A 298 -33.51 -30.84 52.43
CA ILE A 298 -32.74 -31.80 53.23
C ILE A 298 -32.22 -31.06 54.47
N GLU A 299 -32.58 -31.52 55.66
CA GLU A 299 -32.34 -30.82 56.94
C GLU A 299 -31.49 -31.66 57.91
N ASN A 300 -31.12 -31.05 59.05
CA ASN A 300 -30.29 -31.65 60.10
C ASN A 300 -28.90 -32.09 59.61
N LEU A 301 -28.34 -31.29 58.70
CA LEU A 301 -27.00 -31.48 58.18
C LEU A 301 -25.97 -30.86 59.12
N LYS A 302 -24.94 -31.63 59.42
CA LYS A 302 -23.75 -31.14 60.13
C LYS A 302 -22.85 -30.36 59.16
N PRO A 303 -22.00 -29.44 59.66
CA PRO A 303 -20.98 -28.79 58.86
C PRO A 303 -20.13 -29.79 58.06
N GLY A 304 -19.87 -29.49 56.78
CA GLY A 304 -19.16 -30.36 55.86
C GLY A 304 -19.53 -30.19 54.38
N ILE A 305 -18.77 -30.84 53.49
CA ILE A 305 -18.93 -30.78 52.03
C ILE A 305 -19.69 -32.01 51.53
N TYR A 306 -20.68 -31.80 50.66
CA TYR A 306 -21.61 -32.82 50.17
C TYR A 306 -21.65 -32.85 48.63
N PRO A 307 -20.84 -33.71 47.98
CA PRO A 307 -21.00 -34.06 46.57
C PRO A 307 -22.26 -34.92 46.39
N VAL A 308 -23.08 -34.66 45.37
CA VAL A 308 -24.31 -35.41 45.08
C VAL A 308 -24.51 -35.73 43.60
N ALA A 309 -25.12 -36.88 43.31
CA ALA A 309 -25.43 -37.35 41.96
C ALA A 309 -26.78 -38.08 41.92
N VAL A 310 -27.54 -37.94 40.83
CA VAL A 310 -28.76 -38.75 40.65
C VAL A 310 -28.46 -40.11 40.04
N ALA A 311 -29.21 -41.11 40.47
CA ALA A 311 -29.37 -42.40 39.81
C ALA A 311 -30.87 -42.63 39.55
N GLY A 312 -31.24 -42.96 38.32
CA GLY A 312 -32.64 -43.07 37.91
C GLY A 312 -32.95 -44.34 37.15
N PHE A 313 -34.17 -44.85 37.33
CA PHE A 313 -34.71 -46.00 36.61
C PHE A 313 -36.10 -45.68 36.07
N PHE A 314 -36.38 -46.06 34.82
CA PHE A 314 -37.70 -45.97 34.22
C PHE A 314 -38.21 -47.38 33.87
N ASN A 315 -39.29 -47.81 34.52
CA ASN A 315 -39.86 -49.17 34.40
C ASN A 315 -38.82 -50.29 34.55
N GLY A 316 -37.83 -50.11 35.43
CA GLY A 316 -36.78 -51.10 35.74
C GLY A 316 -35.53 -51.05 34.86
N PHE A 317 -35.44 -50.15 33.88
CA PHE A 317 -34.23 -49.91 33.08
C PHE A 317 -33.58 -48.58 33.45
N ASN A 318 -32.25 -48.47 33.28
CA ASN A 318 -31.51 -47.26 33.62
C ASN A 318 -31.98 -46.07 32.75
N THR A 319 -32.26 -44.93 33.39
CA THR A 319 -32.36 -43.65 32.67
C THR A 319 -30.98 -43.16 32.26
N TYR A 320 -30.93 -42.26 31.28
CA TYR A 320 -29.71 -41.51 30.97
C TYR A 320 -29.38 -40.56 32.14
N ILE A 321 -28.14 -40.64 32.63
CA ILE A 321 -27.61 -39.89 33.79
C ILE A 321 -26.16 -39.40 33.56
N GLU A 322 -25.65 -39.50 32.33
CA GLU A 322 -24.22 -39.28 32.04
C GLU A 322 -23.89 -37.78 31.89
N SER A 323 -24.88 -36.95 31.56
CA SER A 323 -24.76 -35.49 31.46
C SER A 323 -24.28 -34.84 32.76
N SER A 324 -23.55 -33.72 32.66
CA SER A 324 -23.01 -33.00 33.82
C SER A 324 -24.10 -32.46 34.73
N SER A 325 -25.27 -32.14 34.17
CA SER A 325 -26.47 -31.66 34.87
C SER A 325 -27.10 -32.68 35.83
N HIS A 326 -26.68 -33.95 35.79
CA HIS A 326 -27.11 -35.00 36.72
C HIS A 326 -26.25 -35.07 38.02
N LYS A 327 -25.30 -34.14 38.21
CA LYS A 327 -24.36 -34.12 39.35
C LYS A 327 -24.18 -32.68 39.87
N THR A 328 -24.02 -32.50 41.18
CA THR A 328 -23.71 -31.20 41.81
C THR A 328 -23.05 -31.36 43.19
N SER A 329 -22.72 -30.28 43.89
CA SER A 329 -22.17 -30.32 45.25
C SER A 329 -22.47 -29.04 46.04
N PHE A 330 -22.52 -29.14 47.36
CA PHE A 330 -22.74 -28.00 48.27
C PHE A 330 -21.99 -28.18 49.59
N THR A 331 -21.91 -27.12 50.41
CA THR A 331 -21.25 -27.12 51.72
C THR A 331 -22.20 -26.57 52.79
N ILE A 332 -22.14 -27.14 54.00
CA ILE A 332 -22.78 -26.61 55.21
C ILE A 332 -21.65 -26.09 56.12
N GLU A 333 -21.82 -24.90 56.68
CA GLU A 333 -20.81 -24.23 57.52
C GLU A 333 -21.30 -24.06 58.97
N ASP A 334 -20.37 -23.97 59.91
CA ASP A 334 -20.60 -23.63 61.32
C ASP A 334 -20.45 -22.12 61.60
N GLN A 335 -21.19 -21.61 62.58
CA GLN A 335 -21.03 -20.23 63.08
C GLN A 335 -19.89 -20.17 64.11
N PRO A 336 -19.04 -19.14 64.16
CA PRO A 336 -18.00 -19.02 65.18
C PRO A 336 -18.55 -18.97 66.63
N PRO A 337 -17.81 -19.41 67.67
CA PRO A 337 -18.24 -19.29 69.07
C PRO A 337 -18.03 -17.88 69.66
N VAL A 338 -18.87 -17.46 70.61
CA VAL A 338 -18.82 -16.12 71.24
C VAL A 338 -17.84 -16.08 72.42
N GLU A 339 -16.87 -15.16 72.43
CA GLU A 339 -15.84 -14.97 73.49
C GLU A 339 -15.65 -13.47 73.83
N PHE A 340 -15.17 -13.10 75.03
CA PHE A 340 -14.90 -11.68 75.40
C PHE A 340 -13.76 -11.42 76.42
N THR A 341 -13.35 -10.15 76.58
CA THR A 341 -12.34 -9.64 77.54
C THR A 341 -12.68 -8.25 78.13
N VAL A 342 -12.12 -7.90 79.31
CA VAL A 342 -12.32 -6.60 80.00
C VAL A 342 -11.03 -5.92 80.53
N GLU A 343 -10.86 -4.62 80.27
CA GLU A 343 -9.73 -3.75 80.72
C GLU A 343 -10.20 -2.44 81.37
N THR A 344 -9.39 -1.79 82.23
CA THR A 344 -9.71 -0.47 82.87
C THR A 344 -8.57 0.55 82.89
N THR A 345 -8.93 1.83 83.03
CA THR A 345 -7.98 2.96 83.23
C THR A 345 -8.34 3.83 84.44
N ASN A 346 -7.32 4.35 85.12
CA ASN A 346 -7.43 5.35 86.19
C ASN A 346 -7.57 6.78 85.62
N VAL A 347 -8.05 7.72 86.44
CA VAL A 347 -8.16 9.16 86.17
C VAL A 347 -6.76 9.81 86.30
N ASN A 348 -6.33 10.54 85.28
CA ASN A 348 -4.91 10.96 85.17
C ASN A 348 -4.61 12.36 85.72
N CYS A 349 -5.61 13.25 85.76
CA CYS A 349 -5.47 14.65 86.15
C CYS A 349 -6.35 14.96 87.37
N ASN A 350 -5.96 15.94 88.18
CA ASN A 350 -6.77 16.38 89.32
C ASN A 350 -8.16 16.86 88.86
N GLY A 351 -9.21 16.21 89.37
CA GLY A 351 -10.61 16.54 89.04
C GLY A 351 -11.14 15.91 87.75
N GLY A 352 -10.44 14.94 87.18
CA GLY A 352 -10.87 14.22 85.98
C GLY A 352 -11.97 13.17 86.22
N SER A 353 -12.58 12.74 85.12
CA SER A 353 -13.51 11.59 85.04
C SER A 353 -13.20 10.73 83.80
N ASP A 354 -11.93 10.64 83.43
CA ASP A 354 -11.39 9.97 82.25
C ASP A 354 -11.11 8.46 82.47
N GLY A 355 -11.59 7.89 83.58
CA GLY A 355 -11.61 6.46 83.80
C GLY A 355 -12.55 5.75 82.81
N THR A 356 -12.16 4.54 82.40
CA THR A 356 -12.90 3.75 81.41
C THR A 356 -12.91 2.26 81.73
N ILE A 357 -13.91 1.55 81.20
CA ILE A 357 -13.95 0.08 81.08
C ILE A 357 -14.09 -0.26 79.60
N THR A 358 -13.12 -0.98 79.05
CA THR A 358 -13.20 -1.52 77.68
C THR A 358 -13.65 -2.97 77.72
N ILE A 359 -14.70 -3.29 76.97
CA ILE A 359 -15.28 -4.63 76.80
C ILE A 359 -15.18 -5.02 75.33
N SER A 360 -14.54 -6.14 75.02
CA SER A 360 -14.36 -6.60 73.63
C SER A 360 -14.86 -8.03 73.43
N ALA A 361 -15.75 -8.25 72.47
CA ALA A 361 -16.37 -9.53 72.18
C ALA A 361 -16.23 -9.94 70.70
N THR A 362 -16.20 -11.25 70.45
CA THR A 362 -15.96 -11.82 69.11
C THR A 362 -16.72 -13.13 68.88
N GLY A 363 -17.04 -13.45 67.62
CA GLY A 363 -17.72 -14.67 67.18
C GLY A 363 -19.26 -14.59 67.11
N GLY A 364 -19.97 -15.70 66.97
CA GLY A 364 -21.43 -15.71 66.79
C GLY A 364 -21.94 -14.85 65.63
N ASN A 365 -23.21 -14.43 65.70
CA ASN A 365 -23.88 -13.60 64.69
C ASN A 365 -23.54 -12.09 64.77
N GLY A 366 -22.27 -11.78 65.03
CA GLY A 366 -21.62 -10.48 64.78
C GLY A 366 -22.11 -9.23 65.52
N SER A 367 -23.22 -9.30 66.26
CA SER A 367 -23.74 -8.25 67.14
C SER A 367 -24.01 -8.84 68.52
N TYR A 368 -23.67 -8.11 69.57
CA TYR A 368 -23.78 -8.57 70.95
C TYR A 368 -24.58 -7.62 71.82
N THR A 369 -25.05 -8.13 72.96
CA THR A 369 -25.50 -7.32 74.09
C THR A 369 -24.63 -7.61 75.31
N TYR A 370 -24.17 -6.57 76.00
CA TYR A 370 -23.49 -6.63 77.29
C TYR A 370 -24.41 -6.16 78.43
N GLN A 371 -23.99 -6.41 79.66
CA GLN A 371 -24.68 -5.99 80.88
C GLN A 371 -23.61 -5.62 81.91
N ILE A 372 -23.74 -4.48 82.61
CA ILE A 372 -22.82 -4.07 83.67
C ILE A 372 -23.58 -3.96 85.00
N ASN A 373 -23.08 -4.58 86.07
CA ASN A 373 -23.67 -4.53 87.43
C ASN A 373 -25.20 -4.80 87.43
N ASP A 374 -25.62 -5.89 86.80
CA ASP A 374 -27.03 -6.29 86.64
C ASP A 374 -27.96 -5.25 85.98
N SER A 375 -27.41 -4.31 85.19
CA SER A 375 -28.18 -3.36 84.37
C SER A 375 -29.18 -4.05 83.42
N THR A 376 -30.05 -3.29 82.75
CA THR A 376 -30.72 -3.87 81.56
C THR A 376 -29.68 -4.19 80.48
N PRO A 377 -29.75 -5.34 79.78
CA PRO A 377 -28.80 -5.67 78.72
C PRO A 377 -28.79 -4.61 77.61
N GLN A 378 -27.64 -4.01 77.36
CA GLN A 378 -27.40 -2.98 76.35
C GLN A 378 -26.75 -3.58 75.11
N ALA A 379 -27.09 -3.06 73.93
CA ALA A 379 -26.41 -3.47 72.69
C ALA A 379 -24.99 -2.87 72.63
N PHE A 380 -24.04 -3.63 72.07
CA PHE A 380 -22.73 -3.08 71.72
C PHE A 380 -22.88 -1.99 70.66
N THR A 381 -22.45 -0.78 70.98
CA THR A 381 -22.52 0.38 70.07
C THR A 381 -21.74 0.17 68.76
N ASN A 382 -20.58 -0.49 68.81
CA ASN A 382 -19.75 -0.78 67.63
C ASN A 382 -19.82 -2.25 67.19
N GLY A 383 -20.88 -2.98 67.57
CA GLY A 383 -21.12 -4.39 67.20
C GLY A 383 -20.22 -5.41 67.88
N LYS A 384 -18.93 -5.09 68.11
CA LYS A 384 -17.92 -6.01 68.70
C LYS A 384 -17.19 -5.50 69.93
N THR A 385 -16.94 -4.20 70.02
CA THR A 385 -16.34 -3.59 71.21
C THR A 385 -17.26 -2.50 71.76
N HIS A 386 -17.21 -2.33 73.07
CA HIS A 386 -17.88 -1.26 73.77
C HIS A 386 -16.92 -0.69 74.81
N ILE A 387 -16.87 0.63 74.93
CA ILE A 387 -16.08 1.30 75.96
C ILE A 387 -17.05 2.13 76.78
N GLU A 388 -17.20 1.77 78.05
CA GLU A 388 -17.92 2.56 79.03
C GLU A 388 -16.94 3.63 79.52
N THR A 389 -17.25 4.90 79.26
CA THR A 389 -16.34 6.05 79.47
C THR A 389 -16.97 7.12 80.34
N GLY A 390 -16.17 8.03 80.88
CA GLY A 390 -16.68 9.07 81.79
C GLY A 390 -16.81 8.55 83.22
N LEU A 391 -16.10 7.47 83.56
CA LEU A 391 -16.20 6.83 84.87
C LEU A 391 -15.30 7.59 85.87
N PRO A 392 -15.87 8.17 86.94
CA PRO A 392 -15.09 8.53 88.11
C PRO A 392 -14.62 7.24 88.81
N GLN A 393 -13.76 7.38 89.82
CA GLN A 393 -13.31 6.27 90.68
C GLN A 393 -14.47 5.39 91.23
N GLY A 394 -14.43 4.07 91.02
CA GLY A 394 -15.51 3.11 91.35
C GLY A 394 -15.27 1.65 90.87
N TRP A 395 -16.20 0.71 91.15
CA TRP A 395 -16.14 -0.76 90.87
C TRP A 395 -17.28 -1.31 89.97
N TYR A 396 -17.02 -2.31 89.11
CA TYR A 396 -17.94 -2.79 88.05
C TYR A 396 -17.80 -4.29 87.62
N THR A 397 -18.88 -4.96 87.16
CA THR A 397 -19.00 -6.41 86.76
C THR A 397 -19.75 -6.60 85.41
N ILE A 398 -19.40 -7.57 84.55
CA ILE A 398 -19.79 -7.66 83.10
C ILE A 398 -20.22 -9.08 82.61
N ASN A 399 -21.28 -9.17 81.77
CA ASN A 399 -21.80 -10.40 81.08
C ASN A 399 -22.26 -10.17 79.62
N ILE A 400 -22.16 -11.16 78.69
CA ILE A 400 -22.41 -11.00 77.22
C ILE A 400 -23.12 -12.17 76.50
N LYS A 401 -23.91 -11.86 75.45
CA LYS A 401 -24.53 -12.80 74.47
C LYS A 401 -24.64 -12.19 73.05
N ASP A 402 -24.87 -13.01 72.02
CA ASP A 402 -25.15 -12.56 70.63
C ASP A 402 -26.64 -12.41 70.27
N THR A 403 -26.92 -11.92 69.06
CA THR A 403 -28.27 -11.72 68.49
C THR A 403 -29.09 -13.00 68.32
N ASN A 404 -28.46 -14.15 68.12
CA ASN A 404 -29.13 -15.46 68.01
C ASN A 404 -29.39 -16.08 69.39
N GLY A 405 -28.94 -15.44 70.47
CA GLY A 405 -29.01 -15.95 71.83
C GLY A 405 -27.90 -16.92 72.20
N CYS A 406 -26.86 -17.07 71.38
CA CYS A 406 -25.67 -17.83 71.74
C CYS A 406 -24.91 -17.03 72.84
N LEU A 407 -24.79 -17.59 74.03
CA LEU A 407 -24.08 -16.98 75.17
C LEU A 407 -22.56 -16.99 74.95
N ALA A 408 -21.84 -16.03 75.56
CA ALA A 408 -20.38 -16.07 75.56
C ALA A 408 -19.86 -17.31 76.32
N GLN A 409 -19.02 -18.10 75.66
CA GLN A 409 -18.46 -19.34 76.17
C GLN A 409 -16.94 -19.25 76.33
N LYS A 410 -16.42 -19.99 77.30
CA LYS A 410 -15.00 -20.30 77.45
C LYS A 410 -14.66 -21.46 76.51
N ILE A 411 -13.68 -21.28 75.63
CA ILE A 411 -13.37 -22.23 74.54
C ILE A 411 -12.01 -22.93 74.76
N LEU A 412 -11.98 -24.26 74.60
CA LEU A 412 -10.77 -25.08 74.63
C LEU A 412 -10.10 -25.11 73.26
N ARG A 413 -8.82 -24.73 73.23
CA ARG A 413 -7.99 -24.65 72.02
C ARG A 413 -6.75 -25.54 72.18
N ASP A 414 -6.27 -26.13 71.09
CA ASP A 414 -5.02 -26.90 71.10
C ASP A 414 -3.78 -25.97 71.09
N GLY A 415 -2.59 -26.57 71.22
CA GLY A 415 -1.32 -25.83 71.20
C GLY A 415 -1.03 -25.08 69.89
N ASN A 416 -1.83 -25.29 68.84
CA ASN A 416 -1.77 -24.58 67.56
C ASN A 416 -2.94 -23.58 67.39
N GLY A 417 -3.73 -23.35 68.44
CA GLY A 417 -4.85 -22.39 68.46
C GLY A 417 -6.15 -22.89 67.83
N LYS A 418 -6.20 -24.14 67.34
CA LYS A 418 -7.41 -24.72 66.76
C LYS A 418 -8.41 -25.04 67.87
N ILE A 419 -9.68 -24.70 67.66
CA ILE A 419 -10.76 -25.01 68.61
C ILE A 419 -10.96 -26.53 68.66
N ILE A 420 -10.97 -27.08 69.88
CA ILE A 420 -11.25 -28.49 70.17
C ILE A 420 -12.69 -28.67 70.69
N GLY A 421 -13.22 -27.69 71.43
CA GLY A 421 -14.60 -27.68 71.93
C GLY A 421 -14.84 -26.62 73.02
N PRO A 422 -16.09 -26.46 73.50
CA PRO A 422 -16.43 -25.50 74.56
C PRO A 422 -16.25 -26.07 75.99
N GLU A 423 -16.10 -25.18 76.98
CA GLU A 423 -15.88 -25.51 78.41
C GLU A 423 -17.02 -25.04 79.34
N GLY A 424 -17.67 -23.89 79.06
CA GLY A 424 -18.72 -23.29 79.91
C GLY A 424 -19.03 -21.83 79.55
N THR A 425 -19.85 -21.12 80.35
CA THR A 425 -20.21 -19.68 80.17
C THR A 425 -19.21 -18.75 80.93
N LEU A 426 -19.13 -17.45 80.59
CA LEU A 426 -18.08 -16.49 81.05
C LEU A 426 -18.64 -15.16 81.67
N GLU A 427 -18.00 -14.62 82.73
CA GLU A 427 -18.38 -13.44 83.57
C GLU A 427 -17.14 -12.76 84.27
N GLU A 428 -17.08 -11.41 84.50
CA GLU A 428 -15.85 -10.67 84.97
C GLU A 428 -16.03 -9.26 85.70
N SER A 429 -15.08 -8.73 86.54
CA SER A 429 -15.17 -7.43 87.32
C SER A 429 -13.85 -6.56 87.51
N ARG A 430 -13.89 -5.20 87.76
CA ARG A 430 -12.75 -4.18 87.84
C ARG A 430 -12.94 -2.81 88.65
N GLU A 431 -11.87 -1.94 88.86
CA GLU A 431 -11.77 -0.64 89.66
C GLU A 431 -10.96 0.59 89.02
N ILE A 432 -11.02 1.86 89.55
CA ILE A 432 -10.48 3.20 89.05
C ILE A 432 -10.04 4.28 90.18
N THR A 433 -9.04 5.22 90.01
CA THR A 433 -8.46 6.28 90.99
C THR A 433 -7.76 7.60 90.40
N GLN A 434 -7.26 8.67 91.15
CA GLN A 434 -6.71 10.04 90.65
C GLN A 434 -5.53 10.83 91.43
N PRO A 435 -4.94 12.01 90.96
CA PRO A 435 -3.86 12.88 91.59
C PRO A 435 -4.14 14.43 91.82
N ASP A 436 -3.11 15.31 91.85
CA ASP A 436 -3.12 16.61 92.59
C ASP A 436 -2.98 18.00 91.88
N ALA A 437 -1.91 18.36 91.14
CA ALA A 437 -1.51 19.79 90.97
C ALA A 437 -1.05 20.29 89.55
N ALA A 438 -0.95 21.62 89.35
CA ALA A 438 -0.86 22.29 88.00
C ALA A 438 0.48 22.99 87.63
N LEU A 439 0.74 23.21 86.31
CA LEU A 439 2.07 23.37 85.63
C LEU A 439 2.16 24.57 84.62
N SER A 440 3.34 25.21 84.38
CA SER A 440 3.55 26.44 83.53
C SER A 440 5.00 26.72 82.97
N VAL A 441 5.18 27.67 82.01
CA VAL A 441 6.42 27.97 81.19
C VAL A 441 6.61 29.48 80.82
N GLU A 442 7.85 30.00 80.72
CA GLU A 442 8.23 31.39 80.32
C GLU A 442 9.56 31.49 79.49
N PHE A 443 9.86 32.61 78.78
CA PHE A 443 11.09 32.84 77.95
C PHE A 443 11.95 34.04 78.40
N SER A 444 13.29 33.99 78.14
CA SER A 444 14.27 35.01 78.61
C SER A 444 14.89 35.88 77.50
N THR A 445 15.14 37.17 77.80
CA THR A 445 15.58 38.23 76.86
C THR A 445 16.92 38.91 77.21
N LEU A 446 17.72 38.36 78.13
CA LEU A 446 18.97 39.00 78.61
C LEU A 446 20.09 39.03 77.56
N GLU A 447 20.84 40.14 77.49
CA GLU A 447 21.81 40.43 76.41
C GLU A 447 23.00 39.45 76.33
N ASP A 448 23.51 38.93 77.46
CA ASP A 448 24.73 38.09 77.50
C ASP A 448 24.46 36.57 77.39
N GLY A 449 23.24 36.14 77.04
CA GLY A 449 22.92 34.71 76.89
C GLY A 449 21.51 34.36 76.38
N GLY A 450 20.81 35.32 75.79
CA GLY A 450 19.43 35.18 75.34
C GLY A 450 19.26 34.69 73.90
N ILE A 451 18.29 35.32 73.23
CA ILE A 451 17.86 34.99 71.86
C ILE A 451 18.90 35.48 70.85
N LYS A 452 19.34 34.59 69.95
CA LYS A 452 20.25 34.93 68.84
C LYS A 452 19.77 34.31 67.53
N GLU A 453 19.68 35.12 66.48
CA GLU A 453 19.28 34.68 65.15
C GLU A 453 20.42 33.94 64.39
N PRO A 454 20.12 33.00 63.48
CA PRO A 454 21.12 32.35 62.64
C PRO A 454 21.76 33.30 61.63
N THR A 455 22.99 32.99 61.21
CA THR A 455 23.78 33.86 60.31
C THR A 455 23.33 33.84 58.85
N ALA A 456 22.50 32.86 58.45
CA ALA A 456 21.98 32.70 57.09
C ALA A 456 20.72 31.82 57.11
N TYR A 457 19.96 31.84 56.03
CA TYR A 457 18.76 31.02 55.87
C TYR A 457 19.08 29.52 56.02
N GLY A 458 18.33 28.82 56.88
CA GLY A 458 18.47 27.38 57.11
C GLY A 458 19.65 26.98 58.00
N PHE A 459 20.47 27.94 58.47
CA PHE A 459 21.56 27.67 59.40
C PHE A 459 21.02 27.39 60.81
N SER A 460 21.67 26.45 61.49
CA SER A 460 21.42 26.02 62.86
C SER A 460 22.53 26.56 63.77
N ASN A 461 22.58 27.88 63.94
CA ASN A 461 23.56 28.56 64.82
C ASN A 461 22.97 29.71 65.66
N GLY A 462 21.63 29.76 65.78
CA GLY A 462 20.93 30.60 66.77
C GLY A 462 20.78 29.95 68.15
N THR A 463 20.17 30.66 69.10
CA THR A 463 19.92 30.23 70.49
C THR A 463 18.59 30.73 71.07
N ILE A 464 17.96 29.96 71.96
CA ILE A 464 16.70 30.31 72.69
C ILE A 464 16.78 29.78 74.14
N THR A 465 16.23 30.52 75.13
CA THR A 465 16.27 30.16 76.57
C THR A 465 14.92 30.33 77.27
N ALA A 466 14.50 29.34 78.08
CA ALA A 466 13.19 29.25 78.77
C ALA A 466 13.28 28.88 80.27
N LYS A 467 12.20 29.09 81.04
CA LYS A 467 12.04 28.85 82.49
C LYS A 467 10.72 28.12 82.84
N ILE A 468 10.70 27.23 83.83
CA ILE A 468 9.57 26.32 84.15
C ILE A 468 9.08 26.42 85.62
N ASN A 469 7.75 26.29 85.87
CA ASN A 469 7.16 26.28 87.24
C ASN A 469 5.94 25.32 87.38
N GLY A 470 5.79 24.60 88.50
CA GLY A 470 4.56 23.85 88.88
C GLY A 470 4.56 22.32 88.65
N GLY A 471 3.42 21.64 88.79
CA GLY A 471 3.18 20.22 88.48
C GLY A 471 3.93 19.18 89.33
N THR A 472 3.79 17.89 89.02
CA THR A 472 4.51 16.81 89.71
C THR A 472 5.80 16.43 88.98
N LYS A 473 6.96 16.79 89.55
CA LYS A 473 8.29 16.45 89.03
C LYS A 473 8.47 14.93 88.82
N LEU A 474 9.35 14.59 87.87
CA LEU A 474 9.85 13.24 87.69
C LEU A 474 10.73 12.81 88.89
N PRO A 475 11.00 11.50 89.08
CA PRO A 475 11.77 10.98 90.21
C PRO A 475 13.22 11.49 90.34
N ASN A 476 13.72 12.25 89.37
CA ASN A 476 15.04 12.85 89.28
C ASN A 476 15.01 14.39 89.38
N ASP A 477 13.94 14.96 89.94
CA ASP A 477 13.69 16.40 90.13
C ASP A 477 13.59 17.26 88.85
N THR A 478 13.48 16.65 87.67
CA THR A 478 13.26 17.33 86.38
C THR A 478 11.82 17.22 85.89
N TYR A 479 11.52 17.91 84.79
CA TYR A 479 10.32 17.69 83.98
C TYR A 479 10.70 16.99 82.68
N ASN A 480 9.73 16.30 82.05
CA ASN A 480 9.88 15.98 80.64
C ASN A 480 9.60 17.27 79.86
N PHE A 481 10.43 17.56 78.87
CA PHE A 481 10.22 18.71 78.01
C PHE A 481 10.53 18.33 76.58
N THR A 482 9.71 18.87 75.68
CA THR A 482 9.87 18.70 74.25
C THR A 482 9.82 20.08 73.63
N TRP A 483 10.93 20.46 73.00
CA TRP A 483 10.89 21.54 72.03
C TRP A 483 10.27 20.98 70.76
N GLU A 484 9.25 21.65 70.25
CA GLU A 484 8.71 21.42 68.93
C GLU A 484 9.08 22.62 68.06
N TYR A 485 9.64 22.36 66.89
CA TYR A 485 9.98 23.35 65.87
C TYR A 485 9.00 23.26 64.71
N PHE A 486 8.64 24.41 64.15
CA PHE A 486 7.84 24.53 62.94
C PHE A 486 8.45 25.59 62.04
N ASP A 487 8.81 25.20 60.82
CA ASP A 487 8.97 26.13 59.71
C ASP A 487 8.06 25.72 58.55
N ASP A 488 8.00 26.56 57.53
CA ASP A 488 7.15 26.33 56.35
C ASP A 488 7.61 25.12 55.52
N LEU A 489 8.80 24.57 55.77
CA LEU A 489 9.36 23.38 55.09
C LEU A 489 9.02 22.09 55.83
N THR A 490 8.96 22.07 57.17
CA THR A 490 8.49 20.91 57.93
C THR A 490 6.98 20.74 57.85
N ALA A 491 6.24 21.82 57.57
CA ALA A 491 4.78 21.88 57.44
C ALA A 491 3.99 21.30 58.64
N SER A 492 4.70 21.02 59.73
CA SER A 492 4.25 20.29 60.91
C SER A 492 5.25 20.57 62.05
N TRP A 493 4.75 20.53 63.28
CA TRP A 493 5.57 20.67 64.47
C TRP A 493 6.40 19.39 64.65
N VAL A 494 7.73 19.51 64.68
CA VAL A 494 8.67 18.39 64.81
C VAL A 494 9.53 18.52 66.07
N ASN A 495 9.75 17.42 66.77
CA ASN A 495 10.57 17.42 68.00
C ASN A 495 12.00 17.84 67.69
N TRP A 496 12.46 18.91 68.33
CA TRP A 496 13.79 19.50 68.15
C TRP A 496 14.73 19.10 69.29
N THR A 497 15.71 18.26 68.97
CA THR A 497 16.56 17.59 69.98
C THR A 497 18.01 18.09 70.01
N ASP A 498 18.40 19.02 69.13
CA ASP A 498 19.77 19.53 69.06
C ASP A 498 20.17 20.27 70.34
N PHE A 499 21.23 19.76 70.99
CA PHE A 499 21.93 20.30 72.16
C PHE A 499 21.08 21.13 73.14
N ASN A 500 20.00 20.52 73.63
CA ASN A 500 19.23 21.03 74.74
C ASN A 500 19.99 20.78 76.05
N TYR A 501 20.34 21.84 76.79
CA TYR A 501 20.86 21.73 78.16
C TYR A 501 19.91 22.43 79.13
N ALA A 502 19.50 21.70 80.16
CA ALA A 502 18.68 22.23 81.23
C ALA A 502 19.49 22.21 82.53
N TYR A 503 19.41 23.28 83.31
CA TYR A 503 20.10 23.39 84.59
C TYR A 503 19.24 24.08 85.63
N ASP A 504 19.54 23.74 86.88
CA ASP A 504 18.85 24.24 88.05
C ASP A 504 19.63 25.45 88.59
N ALA A 505 19.01 26.63 88.58
CA ALA A 505 19.37 27.69 89.51
C ALA A 505 18.62 27.41 90.84
N PRO A 506 19.08 27.92 92.01
CA PRO A 506 18.71 27.37 93.33
C PRO A 506 17.24 27.10 93.66
N ASP A 507 16.28 27.75 92.99
CA ASP A 507 14.84 27.50 93.10
C ASP A 507 14.10 27.53 91.72
N ASP A 508 14.83 27.61 90.61
CA ASP A 508 14.33 27.93 89.26
C ASP A 508 14.98 27.05 88.18
N TRP A 509 14.18 26.33 87.39
CA TRP A 509 14.70 25.45 86.33
C TRP A 509 14.65 26.11 84.95
N TYR A 510 15.81 26.14 84.26
CA TYR A 510 15.99 26.76 82.94
C TYR A 510 16.32 25.71 81.87
N ILE A 511 15.87 25.96 80.64
CA ILE A 511 16.12 25.13 79.45
C ILE A 511 16.70 26.01 78.34
N ILE A 512 17.88 25.69 77.84
CA ILE A 512 18.52 26.36 76.70
C ILE A 512 18.50 25.43 75.48
N LEU A 513 18.05 25.97 74.35
CA LEU A 513 18.17 25.39 73.03
C LEU A 513 19.32 26.08 72.27
N GLN A 514 20.35 25.32 71.90
CA GLN A 514 21.43 25.77 71.01
C GLN A 514 21.26 25.21 69.59
N ASN A 515 21.92 25.82 68.62
CA ASN A 515 21.80 25.47 67.19
C ASN A 515 20.36 25.65 66.66
N ALA A 516 19.62 26.63 67.19
CA ALA A 516 18.30 26.97 66.67
C ALA A 516 18.39 27.47 65.21
N LYS A 517 17.35 27.19 64.43
CA LYS A 517 17.11 27.69 63.06
C LYS A 517 16.00 28.74 63.09
N GLY A 518 15.90 29.58 62.06
CA GLY A 518 14.80 30.55 61.98
C GLY A 518 13.47 29.83 61.73
N GLY A 519 12.49 30.06 62.59
CA GLY A 519 11.21 29.35 62.59
C GLY A 519 10.49 29.55 63.93
N ASN A 520 9.39 28.81 64.11
CA ASN A 520 8.57 28.89 65.31
C ASN A 520 8.90 27.74 66.27
N TYR A 521 8.91 28.05 67.56
CA TYR A 521 9.23 27.11 68.63
C TYR A 521 8.11 27.07 69.67
N LYS A 522 7.69 25.86 70.01
CA LYS A 522 6.88 25.56 71.20
C LYS A 522 7.74 24.79 72.17
N LEU A 523 7.48 25.00 73.44
CA LEU A 523 8.03 24.23 74.54
C LEU A 523 6.85 23.60 75.27
N THR A 524 6.66 22.32 75.03
CA THR A 524 5.71 21.48 75.77
C THR A 524 6.45 20.90 76.97
N VAL A 525 6.01 21.23 78.18
CA VAL A 525 6.50 20.63 79.42
C VAL A 525 5.45 19.70 79.96
N THR A 526 5.89 18.51 80.35
CA THR A 526 5.05 17.41 80.80
C THR A 526 5.52 16.95 82.16
N ASP A 527 4.61 16.93 83.12
CA ASP A 527 4.87 16.38 84.45
C ASP A 527 4.86 14.84 84.43
N LYS A 528 5.15 14.23 85.57
CA LYS A 528 5.23 12.76 85.73
C LYS A 528 3.98 11.99 85.28
N TYR A 529 2.79 12.60 85.33
CA TYR A 529 1.50 11.96 85.07
C TYR A 529 0.89 12.32 83.71
N GLY A 530 1.65 13.02 82.85
CA GLY A 530 1.16 13.45 81.55
C GLY A 530 0.36 14.74 81.61
N CYS A 531 0.35 15.47 82.74
CA CYS A 531 -0.19 16.82 82.76
C CYS A 531 0.74 17.70 81.92
N THR A 532 0.26 18.20 80.80
CA THR A 532 1.04 19.00 79.86
C THR A 532 0.69 20.48 79.96
N VAL A 533 1.72 21.31 79.77
CA VAL A 533 1.54 22.72 79.42
C VAL A 533 2.38 22.99 78.19
N THR A 534 1.75 23.57 77.17
CA THR A 534 2.43 24.06 75.98
C THR A 534 2.28 25.57 75.97
N ASN A 535 3.39 26.28 75.86
CA ASN A 535 3.37 27.73 75.74
C ASN A 535 2.83 28.18 74.36
N GLN A 536 2.65 29.49 74.19
CA GLN A 536 2.38 30.05 72.86
C GLN A 536 3.64 30.00 71.98
N PRO A 537 3.51 29.81 70.65
CA PRO A 537 4.63 29.81 69.72
C PRO A 537 5.52 31.05 69.85
N PHE A 538 6.84 30.84 69.86
CA PHE A 538 7.85 31.88 69.79
C PHE A 538 8.60 31.81 68.47
N THR A 539 8.68 32.92 67.74
CA THR A 539 9.33 32.99 66.44
C THR A 539 10.77 33.48 66.57
N LEU A 540 11.73 32.66 66.13
CA LEU A 540 13.12 33.08 65.92
C LEU A 540 13.30 33.53 64.47
N GLY A 541 13.80 34.75 64.25
CA GLY A 541 14.07 35.26 62.90
C GLY A 541 15.30 34.62 62.25
N GLN A 542 15.40 34.78 60.92
CA GLN A 542 16.60 34.49 60.12
C GLN A 542 16.62 35.37 58.87
N PRO A 543 17.79 35.59 58.23
CA PRO A 543 17.86 36.21 56.91
C PRO A 543 17.02 35.45 55.87
N PRO A 544 16.40 36.12 54.88
CA PRO A 544 15.68 35.43 53.80
C PRO A 544 16.61 34.54 52.97
N GLN A 545 16.07 33.52 52.30
CA GLN A 545 16.87 32.65 51.44
C GLN A 545 17.56 33.42 50.32
N LEU A 546 18.90 33.35 50.27
CA LEU A 546 19.66 33.89 49.15
C LEU A 546 19.34 33.09 47.88
N SER A 547 18.83 33.79 46.87
CA SER A 547 18.47 33.23 45.58
C SER A 547 18.90 34.16 44.45
N VAL A 548 19.17 33.58 43.28
CA VAL A 548 19.42 34.33 42.06
C VAL A 548 18.54 33.75 40.95
N SER A 549 17.87 34.61 40.20
CA SER A 549 17.33 34.25 38.90
C SER A 549 18.24 34.77 37.80
N ILE A 550 18.39 34.00 36.72
CA ILE A 550 18.95 34.48 35.46
C ILE A 550 17.79 34.70 34.50
N SER A 551 17.78 35.83 33.81
CA SER A 551 16.89 36.11 32.69
C SER A 551 17.71 36.57 31.49
N GLU A 552 17.31 36.12 30.30
CA GLU A 552 17.77 36.74 29.05
C GLU A 552 17.19 38.16 28.96
N THR A 553 18.07 39.16 28.82
CA THR A 553 17.70 40.56 28.63
C THR A 553 18.01 41.07 27.21
N ASN A 554 18.90 40.40 26.50
CA ASN A 554 19.03 40.48 25.04
C ASN A 554 19.19 39.06 24.47
N ALA A 555 18.34 38.69 23.52
CA ALA A 555 18.52 37.48 22.74
C ALA A 555 19.78 37.60 21.86
N ILE A 556 20.37 36.49 21.43
CA ILE A 556 21.40 36.55 20.39
C ILE A 556 20.73 36.94 19.07
N SER A 557 21.21 38.01 18.44
CA SER A 557 20.60 38.53 17.21
C SER A 557 20.67 37.52 16.07
N CYS A 558 21.86 36.97 15.80
CA CYS A 558 22.13 36.13 14.64
C CYS A 558 22.73 34.75 14.96
N ASN A 559 22.43 33.76 14.13
CA ASN A 559 23.07 32.45 14.19
C ASN A 559 24.53 32.52 13.71
N ASN A 560 25.47 32.01 14.50
CA ASN A 560 26.91 32.05 14.21
C ASN A 560 27.36 31.24 12.97
N THR A 561 26.45 30.47 12.36
CA THR A 561 26.68 29.76 11.08
C THR A 561 26.11 30.49 9.85
N ASN A 562 25.51 31.67 10.03
CA ASN A 562 25.16 32.56 8.92
C ASN A 562 26.41 32.94 8.11
N ILE A 563 26.25 33.10 6.79
CA ILE A 563 27.36 33.34 5.85
C ILE A 563 27.98 34.74 6.04
N PHE A 564 27.16 35.71 6.44
CA PHE A 564 27.63 37.01 6.89
C PHE A 564 27.82 36.92 8.41
N GLY A 565 29.03 37.27 8.86
CA GLY A 565 29.42 37.23 10.27
C GLY A 565 28.79 38.38 11.06
N ASP A 566 27.48 38.42 11.07
CA ASP A 566 26.64 39.36 11.78
C ASP A 566 26.68 39.05 13.30
N ASP A 567 26.17 39.97 14.12
CA ASP A 567 26.30 39.91 15.59
C ASP A 567 25.64 38.64 16.16
N SER A 568 26.50 37.66 16.46
CA SER A 568 26.18 36.31 16.96
C SER A 568 26.83 36.05 18.33
N SER A 569 27.19 37.14 19.00
CA SER A 569 27.85 37.20 20.30
C SER A 569 27.42 38.44 21.08
N ASP A 570 26.17 38.88 20.88
CA ASP A 570 25.55 40.08 21.45
C ASP A 570 24.53 39.77 22.56
N GLY A 571 24.24 38.48 22.78
CA GLY A 571 23.30 38.04 23.79
C GLY A 571 23.70 38.50 25.20
N GLU A 572 22.69 38.79 26.02
CA GLU A 572 22.86 39.35 27.36
C GLU A 572 22.00 38.59 28.38
N LEU A 573 22.66 38.18 29.46
CA LEU A 573 22.02 37.59 30.62
C LEU A 573 22.11 38.55 31.80
N THR A 574 20.98 38.85 32.43
CA THR A 574 20.92 39.59 33.70
C THR A 574 20.61 38.63 34.83
N ALA A 575 21.43 38.68 35.89
CA ALA A 575 21.23 37.98 37.14
C ALA A 575 20.58 38.93 38.17
N ILE A 576 19.45 38.51 38.74
CA ILE A 576 18.72 39.25 39.76
C ILE A 576 18.84 38.48 41.08
N GLY A 577 19.68 38.99 41.98
CA GLY A 577 19.84 38.45 43.32
C GLY A 577 18.79 38.97 44.30
N THR A 578 18.24 38.09 45.15
CA THR A 578 17.34 38.47 46.26
C THR A 578 17.62 37.62 47.51
N GLY A 579 17.30 38.17 48.69
CA GLY A 579 17.52 37.50 49.98
C GLY A 579 18.98 37.53 50.46
N GLY A 580 19.32 36.67 51.42
CA GLY A 580 20.59 36.74 52.17
C GLY A 580 20.76 38.07 52.90
N VAL A 581 22.00 38.47 53.13
CA VAL A 581 22.37 39.79 53.67
C VAL A 581 23.05 40.63 52.58
N PRO A 582 22.38 41.63 51.98
CA PRO A 582 22.97 42.45 50.93
C PRO A 582 24.24 43.21 51.39
N LEU A 583 25.20 43.32 50.47
CA LEU A 583 26.35 44.22 50.59
C LEU A 583 25.87 45.68 50.69
N LYS A 584 26.64 46.53 51.38
CA LYS A 584 26.36 47.97 51.36
C LYS A 584 26.71 48.50 49.96
N PRO A 585 26.01 49.54 49.45
CA PRO A 585 26.29 50.10 48.12
C PRO A 585 27.74 50.57 47.91
N THR A 586 28.47 50.86 49.00
CA THR A 586 29.90 51.21 49.00
C THR A 586 30.83 50.05 48.66
N ASP A 587 30.40 48.80 48.88
CA ASP A 587 31.32 47.66 49.03
C ASP A 587 31.53 46.92 47.71
N ASN A 588 30.55 46.93 46.79
CA ASN A 588 30.67 46.35 45.44
C ASN A 588 30.05 47.23 44.35
N LYS A 589 30.57 48.45 44.14
CA LYS A 589 30.18 49.35 43.01
C LYS A 589 28.66 49.64 42.93
N GLY A 590 27.93 49.59 44.06
CA GLY A 590 26.47 49.73 44.11
C GLY A 590 25.67 48.43 43.94
N LEU A 591 26.31 47.29 43.65
CA LEU A 591 25.66 45.98 43.53
C LEU A 591 25.45 45.34 44.92
N PRO A 592 24.28 44.72 45.18
CA PRO A 592 23.96 44.13 46.49
C PRO A 592 24.64 42.79 46.78
N TYR A 593 25.28 42.15 45.79
CA TYR A 593 25.98 40.87 45.92
C TYR A 593 27.22 40.87 45.01
N TYR A 594 28.19 39.98 45.26
CA TYR A 594 29.24 39.68 44.29
C TYR A 594 28.75 38.63 43.31
N TYR A 595 28.91 38.86 42.00
CA TYR A 595 28.46 37.94 40.95
C TYR A 595 29.63 37.10 40.43
N LYS A 596 29.37 35.81 40.20
CA LYS A 596 30.32 34.87 39.59
C LYS A 596 29.66 34.14 38.43
N TRP A 597 29.96 34.60 37.22
CA TRP A 597 29.51 33.95 35.99
C TRP A 597 30.47 32.86 35.54
N LYS A 598 29.91 31.81 34.94
CA LYS A 598 30.64 30.69 34.35
C LYS A 598 30.07 30.37 32.97
N LYS A 599 30.91 29.85 32.06
CA LYS A 599 30.50 29.25 30.78
C LYS A 599 30.93 27.79 30.74
N LYS A 600 30.07 26.92 30.23
CA LYS A 600 30.38 25.52 29.98
C LYS A 600 31.34 25.37 28.81
N ASP A 601 32.45 24.69 29.03
CA ASP A 601 33.43 24.37 27.99
C ASP A 601 33.01 23.15 27.15
N ALA A 602 33.78 22.86 26.10
CA ALA A 602 33.53 21.73 25.19
C ALA A 602 33.62 20.33 25.87
N ASN A 603 34.19 20.24 27.07
CA ASN A 603 34.21 19.00 27.87
C ASN A 603 33.01 18.90 28.82
N GLY A 604 32.11 19.90 28.80
CA GLY A 604 30.92 19.97 29.64
C GLY A 604 31.15 20.58 31.02
N VAL A 605 32.31 21.20 31.29
CA VAL A 605 32.68 21.75 32.60
C VAL A 605 32.46 23.26 32.63
N TYR A 606 31.83 23.78 33.68
CA TYR A 606 31.61 25.23 33.85
C TYR A 606 32.88 25.93 34.36
N GLN A 607 33.48 26.77 33.51
CA GLN A 607 34.66 27.58 33.81
C GLN A 607 34.28 29.02 34.16
N GLU A 608 34.93 29.63 35.15
CA GLU A 608 34.66 31.02 35.58
C GLU A 608 35.04 32.04 34.49
N ILE A 609 34.12 32.97 34.20
CA ILE A 609 34.34 34.05 33.21
C ILE A 609 35.08 35.18 33.92
N ILE A 610 36.40 35.19 33.78
CA ILE A 610 37.28 36.18 34.42
C ILE A 610 36.88 37.60 34.00
N GLY A 611 36.58 38.45 34.99
CA GLY A 611 36.20 39.85 34.79
C GLY A 611 34.70 40.12 34.66
N ALA A 612 33.84 39.08 34.66
CA ALA A 612 32.39 39.25 34.73
C ALA A 612 31.93 39.37 36.21
N ASP A 613 32.16 40.54 36.82
CA ASP A 613 31.82 40.83 38.23
C ASP A 613 30.49 41.60 38.41
N SER A 614 29.80 41.88 37.30
CA SER A 614 28.53 42.61 37.23
C SER A 614 27.31 41.68 37.33
N ASN A 615 26.15 42.26 37.67
CA ASN A 615 24.85 41.58 37.58
C ASN A 615 24.38 41.38 36.11
N VAL A 616 25.05 42.01 35.14
CA VAL A 616 24.78 41.85 33.71
C VAL A 616 25.99 41.22 33.02
N LEU A 617 25.76 40.14 32.26
CA LEU A 617 26.74 39.47 31.41
C LEU A 617 26.35 39.68 29.94
N SER A 618 26.92 40.72 29.33
CA SER A 618 26.65 41.12 27.94
C SER A 618 27.70 40.61 26.95
N ASN A 619 27.37 40.68 25.66
CA ASN A 619 28.22 40.24 24.55
C ASN A 619 28.62 38.76 24.64
N ARG A 620 27.63 37.87 24.74
CA ARG A 620 27.81 36.41 24.83
C ARG A 620 27.32 35.70 23.57
N ASP A 621 28.10 34.71 23.15
CA ASP A 621 27.75 33.71 22.14
C ASP A 621 26.92 32.56 22.75
N ALA A 622 26.28 31.76 21.90
CA ALA A 622 25.39 30.68 22.32
C ALA A 622 26.12 29.64 23.21
N GLY A 623 25.43 29.13 24.22
CA GLY A 623 25.97 28.13 25.13
C GLY A 623 25.30 28.07 26.50
N ASP A 624 25.75 27.12 27.31
CA ASP A 624 25.31 26.97 28.69
C ASP A 624 26.13 27.89 29.59
N TYR A 625 25.44 28.83 30.22
CA TYR A 625 25.97 29.74 31.23
C TYR A 625 25.49 29.35 32.62
N ALA A 626 26.23 29.76 33.64
CA ALA A 626 25.81 29.63 35.02
C ALA A 626 26.19 30.87 35.82
N VAL A 627 25.42 31.19 36.85
CA VAL A 627 25.75 32.24 37.82
C VAL A 627 25.63 31.74 39.25
N ASN A 628 26.48 32.26 40.12
CA ASN A 628 26.28 32.23 41.56
C ASN A 628 26.49 33.65 42.11
N ILE A 629 25.85 33.97 43.23
CA ILE A 629 26.02 35.25 43.92
C ILE A 629 26.49 35.03 45.36
N ILE A 630 27.26 35.97 45.87
CA ILE A 630 27.81 35.94 47.24
C ILE A 630 27.31 37.16 48.02
N ASP A 631 26.73 36.92 49.19
CA ASP A 631 26.22 37.97 50.08
C ASP A 631 27.29 38.55 51.03
N ALA A 632 26.90 39.51 51.87
CA ALA A 632 27.81 40.19 52.80
C ALA A 632 28.40 39.28 53.90
N ASN A 633 27.74 38.15 54.20
CA ASN A 633 28.23 37.14 55.14
C ASN A 633 29.11 36.08 54.44
N GLY A 634 29.37 36.22 53.14
CA GLY A 634 30.14 35.27 52.34
C GLY A 634 29.33 34.04 51.89
N ILE A 635 28.00 34.08 52.00
CA ILE A 635 27.12 32.97 51.66
C ILE A 635 26.86 32.95 50.15
N THR A 636 27.01 31.77 49.54
CA THR A 636 26.66 31.52 48.13
C THR A 636 25.23 31.01 47.99
N VAL A 637 24.65 31.13 46.79
CA VAL A 637 23.43 30.37 46.46
C VAL A 637 23.77 28.88 46.46
N GLY A 638 23.00 28.09 47.20
CA GLY A 638 23.27 26.67 47.38
C GLY A 638 22.44 26.03 48.49
N THR A 639 22.71 24.75 48.75
CA THR A 639 22.05 23.99 49.83
C THR A 639 22.88 24.08 51.11
N ALA A 640 22.30 24.61 52.18
CA ALA A 640 22.91 24.67 53.50
C ALA A 640 22.73 23.34 54.26
N ILE A 641 23.83 22.71 54.68
CA ILE A 641 23.84 21.54 55.56
C ILE A 641 24.89 21.78 56.65
N ASN A 642 24.53 21.62 57.92
CA ASN A 642 25.44 21.77 59.06
C ASN A 642 26.23 23.10 59.06
N ASN A 643 25.57 24.21 58.75
CA ASN A 643 26.17 25.56 58.62
C ASN A 643 27.25 25.68 57.52
N VAL A 644 27.32 24.74 56.59
CA VAL A 644 28.14 24.78 55.38
C VAL A 644 27.23 24.83 54.16
N VAL A 645 27.42 25.82 53.29
CA VAL A 645 26.71 25.84 52.00
C VAL A 645 27.50 25.03 50.98
N THR A 646 26.83 24.09 50.33
CA THR A 646 27.29 23.50 49.07
C THR A 646 26.80 24.41 47.94
N PRO A 647 27.68 25.13 47.22
CA PRO A 647 27.24 26.08 46.19
C PRO A 647 26.50 25.36 45.06
N VAL A 648 25.39 25.93 44.63
CA VAL A 648 24.62 25.48 43.47
C VAL A 648 24.54 26.65 42.51
N ASP A 649 25.19 26.53 41.35
CA ASP A 649 25.07 27.54 40.32
C ASP A 649 23.69 27.44 39.64
N VAL A 650 23.07 28.59 39.37
CA VAL A 650 21.84 28.65 38.56
C VAL A 650 22.25 28.63 37.10
N LEU A 651 21.63 27.76 36.31
CA LEU A 651 21.99 27.51 34.91
C LEU A 651 21.05 28.24 33.96
N MET A 652 21.58 28.73 32.84
CA MET A 652 20.81 29.31 31.74
C MET A 652 21.48 28.95 30.41
N THR A 653 20.73 28.32 29.50
CA THR A 653 21.20 28.09 28.12
C THR A 653 20.79 29.28 27.27
N LEU A 654 21.77 30.00 26.74
CA LEU A 654 21.56 31.07 25.77
C LEU A 654 21.56 30.47 24.36
N THR A 655 20.40 30.48 23.69
CA THR A 655 20.21 29.90 22.35
C THR A 655 20.32 30.96 21.26
N GLN A 656 20.96 30.63 20.15
CA GLN A 656 20.87 31.41 18.91
C GLN A 656 19.64 31.00 18.09
N PRO A 657 19.07 31.88 17.25
CA PRO A 657 17.96 31.52 16.36
C PRO A 657 18.35 30.42 15.37
N ASP A 658 17.35 29.77 14.75
CA ASP A 658 17.57 28.80 13.67
C ASP A 658 18.39 29.43 12.52
N LEU A 659 19.21 28.63 11.84
CA LEU A 659 20.03 29.09 10.70
C LEU A 659 19.13 29.66 9.59
N LEU A 660 19.38 30.89 9.15
CA LEU A 660 18.64 31.53 8.06
C LEU A 660 19.01 30.85 6.73
N GLN A 661 18.12 29.98 6.24
CA GLN A 661 18.31 29.17 5.03
C GLN A 661 17.39 29.62 3.91
N ILE A 662 17.92 29.55 2.69
CA ILE A 662 17.20 29.86 1.46
C ILE A 662 17.22 28.61 0.60
N THR A 663 16.03 28.13 0.25
CA THR A 663 15.83 27.03 -0.70
C THR A 663 15.07 27.56 -1.93
N PHE A 664 15.13 26.84 -3.05
CA PHE A 664 14.55 27.30 -4.31
C PHE A 664 13.73 26.21 -5.00
N ASN A 665 12.63 26.63 -5.61
CA ASN A 665 12.02 25.96 -6.74
C ASN A 665 12.27 26.82 -8.00
N LYS A 666 12.59 26.20 -9.14
CA LYS A 666 12.84 26.93 -10.40
C LYS A 666 12.13 26.27 -11.58
N VAL A 667 11.79 27.09 -12.58
CA VAL A 667 11.50 26.67 -13.94
C VAL A 667 12.60 27.21 -14.82
N ASP A 668 13.26 26.34 -15.58
CA ASP A 668 14.30 26.72 -16.55
C ASP A 668 13.68 27.29 -17.83
N VAL A 669 14.47 28.06 -18.58
CA VAL A 669 14.00 28.66 -19.84
C VAL A 669 13.78 27.56 -20.87
N PHE A 670 12.60 27.56 -21.50
CA PHE A 670 12.17 26.48 -22.38
C PHE A 670 12.89 26.50 -23.74
N CYS A 671 13.10 27.68 -24.33
CA CYS A 671 13.77 27.85 -25.63
C CYS A 671 15.12 28.56 -25.48
N HIS A 672 16.11 28.26 -26.32
CA HIS A 672 17.40 28.98 -26.29
C HIS A 672 17.21 30.51 -26.44
N GLY A 673 17.60 31.28 -25.42
CA GLY A 673 17.44 32.72 -25.37
C GLY A 673 16.03 33.20 -25.03
N GLY A 674 15.15 32.32 -24.54
CA GLY A 674 13.82 32.63 -24.01
C GLY A 674 13.83 33.46 -22.73
N LYS A 675 12.63 33.82 -22.26
CA LYS A 675 12.40 34.59 -21.02
C LYS A 675 11.35 33.95 -20.10
N ASP A 676 11.09 32.66 -20.22
CA ASP A 676 10.06 31.93 -19.45
C ASP A 676 10.59 31.27 -18.16
N GLY A 677 11.84 31.56 -17.77
CA GLY A 677 12.39 31.11 -16.50
C GLY A 677 11.70 31.78 -15.31
N SER A 678 11.63 31.06 -14.18
CA SER A 678 11.14 31.61 -12.92
C SER A 678 11.82 30.95 -11.71
N ILE A 679 11.87 31.67 -10.60
CA ILE A 679 12.38 31.18 -9.31
C ILE A 679 11.38 31.55 -8.22
N HIS A 680 11.08 30.60 -7.35
CA HIS A 680 10.44 30.85 -6.05
C HIS A 680 11.43 30.45 -4.95
N ALA A 681 11.87 31.44 -4.17
CA ALA A 681 12.69 31.22 -2.98
C ALA A 681 11.81 30.96 -1.77
N THR A 682 12.13 29.93 -0.99
CA THR A 682 11.49 29.62 0.30
C THR A 682 12.52 29.83 1.39
N ILE A 683 12.22 30.76 2.30
CA ILE A 683 13.10 31.16 3.41
C ILE A 683 12.61 30.50 4.71
N ILE A 684 13.54 29.90 5.45
CA ILE A 684 13.30 29.30 6.78
C ILE A 684 14.42 29.69 7.75
N GLY A 685 14.12 29.69 9.05
CA GLY A 685 15.06 30.12 10.11
C GLY A 685 15.27 31.64 10.15
N GLY A 686 16.22 32.09 10.98
CA GLY A 686 16.35 33.49 11.36
C GLY A 686 15.16 34.01 12.16
N THR A 687 15.07 35.33 12.30
CA THR A 687 14.01 36.02 13.08
C THR A 687 13.13 36.88 12.16
N PRO A 688 11.97 36.38 11.69
CA PRO A 688 11.10 37.13 10.77
C PRO A 688 10.51 38.38 11.42
N PHE A 689 10.20 39.39 10.60
CA PHE A 689 9.56 40.63 11.04
C PHE A 689 8.20 40.35 11.70
N ASP A 690 7.76 41.22 12.63
CA ASP A 690 6.50 41.05 13.37
C ASP A 690 5.24 41.12 12.46
N SER A 691 5.38 41.67 11.25
CA SER A 691 4.38 41.64 10.17
C SER A 691 4.34 40.31 9.38
N GLY A 692 5.24 39.38 9.68
CA GLY A 692 5.59 38.22 8.86
C GLY A 692 6.62 38.55 7.78
N GLY A 693 7.46 37.56 7.45
CA GLY A 693 8.40 37.59 6.34
C GLY A 693 9.79 38.17 6.64
N TYR A 694 10.53 38.47 5.58
CA TYR A 694 11.93 38.92 5.56
C TYR A 694 12.13 40.04 4.54
N THR A 695 13.19 40.83 4.67
CA THR A 695 13.61 41.78 3.62
C THR A 695 14.35 41.02 2.53
N ILE A 696 13.79 41.01 1.32
CA ILE A 696 14.35 40.28 0.17
C ILE A 696 14.96 41.27 -0.84
N LYS A 697 16.11 40.92 -1.40
CA LYS A 697 16.73 41.63 -2.51
C LYS A 697 17.43 40.67 -3.47
N TRP A 698 16.89 40.57 -4.67
CA TRP A 698 17.54 39.88 -5.78
C TRP A 698 18.57 40.79 -6.48
N ASN A 699 19.54 40.19 -7.18
CA ASN A 699 20.44 40.91 -8.09
C ASN A 699 19.72 41.60 -9.27
N THR A 700 18.47 41.22 -9.55
CA THR A 700 17.55 41.91 -10.47
C THR A 700 16.93 43.19 -9.89
N GLY A 701 17.05 43.41 -8.58
CA GLY A 701 16.37 44.48 -7.84
C GLY A 701 14.98 44.13 -7.33
N ALA A 702 14.45 42.94 -7.64
CA ALA A 702 13.17 42.46 -7.10
C ALA A 702 13.23 42.22 -5.59
N GLN A 703 12.08 42.35 -4.92
CA GLN A 703 11.95 42.27 -3.45
C GLN A 703 10.94 41.21 -2.99
N THR A 704 10.59 40.27 -3.86
CA THR A 704 9.59 39.21 -3.64
C THR A 704 10.24 37.83 -3.62
N GLU A 705 9.62 36.88 -2.92
CA GLU A 705 10.04 35.47 -2.90
C GLU A 705 9.98 34.81 -4.29
N ALA A 706 8.95 35.14 -5.06
CA ALA A 706 8.81 34.75 -6.46
C ALA A 706 9.35 35.83 -7.40
N ILE A 707 10.12 35.42 -8.41
CA ILE A 707 10.52 36.21 -9.56
C ILE A 707 10.32 35.39 -10.84
N ASP A 708 9.80 36.04 -11.89
CA ASP A 708 9.45 35.42 -13.17
C ASP A 708 10.01 36.24 -14.35
N THR A 709 9.68 35.83 -15.57
CA THR A 709 10.16 36.43 -16.83
C THR A 709 11.68 36.42 -17.02
N LEU A 710 12.35 35.41 -16.45
CA LEU A 710 13.80 35.32 -16.34
C LEU A 710 14.46 34.74 -17.61
N VAL A 711 15.63 35.27 -17.94
CA VAL A 711 16.58 34.67 -18.91
C VAL A 711 17.52 33.67 -18.22
N ALA A 712 18.19 32.82 -18.99
CA ALA A 712 19.26 31.99 -18.45
C ALA A 712 20.40 32.81 -17.82
N GLY A 713 20.90 32.36 -16.68
CA GLY A 713 21.89 33.07 -15.89
C GLY A 713 21.78 32.79 -14.39
N THR A 714 22.73 33.31 -13.61
CA THR A 714 22.75 33.15 -12.16
C THR A 714 22.05 34.30 -11.46
N TYR A 715 21.05 33.96 -10.66
CA TYR A 715 20.27 34.85 -9.83
C TYR A 715 20.73 34.70 -8.39
N THR A 716 21.03 35.83 -7.76
CA THR A 716 21.50 35.88 -6.37
C THR A 716 20.47 36.62 -5.55
N ILE A 717 20.00 36.00 -4.48
CA ILE A 717 19.11 36.59 -3.48
C ILE A 717 19.93 36.86 -2.22
N ILE A 718 19.75 38.04 -1.66
CA ILE A 718 20.12 38.37 -0.29
C ILE A 718 18.81 38.49 0.48
N VAL A 719 18.74 37.78 1.60
CA VAL A 719 17.65 37.85 2.56
C VAL A 719 18.18 38.45 3.85
N THR A 720 17.43 39.35 4.45
CA THR A 720 17.75 40.00 5.72
C THR A 720 16.54 39.87 6.65
N ASP A 721 16.77 39.37 7.86
CA ASP A 721 15.73 39.21 8.88
C ASP A 721 15.52 40.50 9.70
N LYS A 722 14.74 40.45 10.78
CA LYS A 722 14.43 41.66 11.57
C LYS A 722 15.59 42.17 12.43
N ASN A 723 16.58 41.31 12.70
CA ASN A 723 17.76 41.60 13.51
C ASN A 723 18.97 41.96 12.61
N ASP A 724 18.71 42.37 11.36
CA ASP A 724 19.71 42.65 10.31
C ASP A 724 20.56 41.44 9.86
N CYS A 725 20.26 40.22 10.32
CA CYS A 725 21.01 39.00 9.99
C CYS A 725 20.81 38.60 8.52
N ARG A 726 21.89 38.21 7.83
CA ARG A 726 21.87 38.01 6.37
C ARG A 726 22.21 36.59 5.94
N ALA A 727 21.47 36.14 4.93
CA ALA A 727 21.79 34.98 4.13
C ALA A 727 21.87 35.37 2.67
N GLN A 728 22.84 34.83 1.94
CA GLN A 728 22.92 34.93 0.48
C GLN A 728 22.92 33.53 -0.11
N ALA A 729 22.09 33.34 -1.13
CA ALA A 729 22.10 32.13 -1.94
C ALA A 729 22.02 32.51 -3.42
N SER A 730 22.51 31.62 -4.28
CA SER A 730 22.47 31.79 -5.73
C SER A 730 21.93 30.55 -6.41
N ILE A 731 21.12 30.73 -7.44
CA ILE A 731 20.61 29.67 -8.29
C ILE A 731 20.76 30.06 -9.76
N THR A 732 21.10 29.08 -10.60
CA THR A 732 21.19 29.28 -12.04
C THR A 732 19.90 28.81 -12.71
N ILE A 733 19.37 29.66 -13.58
CA ILE A 733 18.36 29.31 -14.58
C ILE A 733 19.12 28.87 -15.83
N ASP A 734 18.82 27.67 -16.29
CA ASP A 734 19.43 27.03 -17.46
C ASP A 734 18.54 27.24 -18.70
N GLN A 735 19.07 26.89 -19.88
CA GLN A 735 18.35 26.89 -21.16
C GLN A 735 18.97 25.83 -22.10
N PRO A 736 18.32 25.49 -23.23
CA PRO A 736 18.95 24.68 -24.27
C PRO A 736 20.26 25.32 -24.75
N ALA A 737 21.33 24.53 -24.90
CA ALA A 737 22.69 25.05 -25.12
C ALA A 737 22.93 25.65 -26.52
N PHE A 738 22.12 25.26 -27.51
CA PHE A 738 22.17 25.76 -28.88
C PHE A 738 20.75 26.07 -29.37
N PRO A 739 20.55 27.09 -30.24
CA PRO A 739 19.25 27.34 -30.86
C PRO A 739 18.86 26.19 -31.80
N LEU A 740 17.56 26.02 -32.03
CA LEU A 740 17.04 25.10 -33.04
C LEU A 740 17.49 25.55 -34.43
N VAL A 741 18.02 24.62 -35.24
CA VAL A 741 18.55 24.86 -36.59
C VAL A 741 18.12 23.74 -37.53
N ILE A 742 17.74 24.11 -38.76
CA ILE A 742 17.55 23.19 -39.90
C ILE A 742 18.67 23.44 -40.91
N ASN A 743 19.28 22.37 -41.41
CA ASN A 743 20.18 22.39 -42.57
C ASN A 743 19.71 21.38 -43.61
N TYR A 744 19.51 21.80 -44.86
CA TYR A 744 19.26 20.86 -45.97
C TYR A 744 20.58 20.22 -46.40
N THR A 745 20.76 18.94 -46.09
CA THR A 745 22.05 18.23 -46.22
C THR A 745 22.22 17.53 -47.55
N ALA A 746 21.14 17.07 -48.17
CA ALA A 746 21.17 16.42 -49.47
C ALA A 746 19.80 16.53 -50.17
N PHE A 747 19.81 16.34 -51.49
CA PHE A 747 18.58 16.21 -52.28
C PHE A 747 18.87 15.38 -53.54
N PHE A 748 17.80 14.95 -54.21
CA PHE A 748 17.83 14.37 -55.54
C PHE A 748 16.69 15.01 -56.35
N ALA A 749 17.04 15.61 -57.48
CA ALA A 749 16.04 16.17 -58.40
C ALA A 749 15.25 15.04 -59.09
N PRO A 750 14.02 15.30 -59.55
CA PRO A 750 13.28 14.34 -60.38
C PRO A 750 14.09 13.96 -61.63
N THR A 751 14.04 12.69 -62.06
CA THR A 751 14.95 12.20 -63.11
C THR A 751 14.72 12.80 -64.50
N TYR A 752 13.50 13.28 -64.77
CA TYR A 752 13.08 13.96 -66.00
C TYR A 752 11.94 14.94 -65.67
N THR A 753 11.59 15.83 -66.60
CA THR A 753 10.52 16.81 -66.39
C THR A 753 9.16 16.12 -66.10
N GLY A 754 8.55 16.43 -64.95
CA GLY A 754 7.31 15.78 -64.50
C GLY A 754 7.48 14.41 -63.84
N ALA A 755 8.71 13.99 -63.50
CA ALA A 755 8.95 12.81 -62.68
C ALA A 755 8.56 13.04 -61.21
N THR A 756 8.32 11.95 -60.47
CA THR A 756 7.90 11.96 -59.05
C THR A 756 8.83 11.16 -58.13
N ASN A 757 10.11 11.10 -58.48
CA ASN A 757 11.12 10.28 -57.78
C ASN A 757 12.23 11.11 -57.10
N GLY A 758 12.07 12.43 -57.01
CA GLY A 758 12.95 13.31 -56.24
C GLY A 758 12.86 13.06 -54.73
N TRP A 759 13.80 13.61 -53.98
CA TRP A 759 13.76 13.64 -52.51
C TRP A 759 14.55 14.81 -51.94
N ILE A 760 14.21 15.24 -50.73
CA ILE A 760 14.89 16.31 -49.97
C ILE A 760 15.24 15.77 -48.58
N GLU A 761 16.43 16.06 -48.10
CA GLU A 761 16.91 15.65 -46.78
C GLU A 761 17.30 16.87 -45.95
N ALA A 762 16.71 16.97 -44.76
CA ALA A 762 16.95 18.02 -43.78
C ALA A 762 17.49 17.42 -42.48
N THR A 763 18.53 18.04 -41.93
CA THR A 763 19.12 17.70 -40.64
C THR A 763 18.78 18.78 -39.62
N VAL A 764 18.17 18.38 -38.51
CA VAL A 764 17.79 19.23 -37.38
C VAL A 764 18.81 19.08 -36.25
N THR A 765 19.26 20.21 -35.70
CA THR A 765 20.21 20.27 -34.56
C THR A 765 19.86 21.42 -33.61
N GLY A 766 20.17 21.26 -32.32
CA GLY A 766 19.89 22.27 -31.29
C GLY A 766 18.41 22.37 -30.88
N GLY A 767 18.08 23.27 -29.96
CA GLY A 767 16.82 23.22 -29.21
C GLY A 767 16.78 22.03 -28.24
N THR A 768 15.59 21.72 -27.72
CA THR A 768 15.34 20.54 -26.86
C THR A 768 14.69 19.42 -27.68
N PRO A 769 15.33 18.27 -27.90
CA PRO A 769 14.65 17.12 -28.50
C PRO A 769 13.59 16.55 -27.55
N LEU A 770 12.56 15.90 -28.11
CA LEU A 770 11.63 15.05 -27.37
C LEU A 770 12.40 13.91 -26.67
N ASN A 771 11.78 13.29 -25.66
CA ASN A 771 12.35 12.14 -24.92
C ASN A 771 12.80 10.95 -25.82
N SER A 772 12.29 10.87 -27.04
CA SER A 772 12.66 9.91 -28.10
C SER A 772 13.92 10.28 -28.89
N GLY A 773 14.54 11.44 -28.65
CA GLY A 773 15.63 12.00 -29.46
C GLY A 773 15.15 12.61 -30.79
N THR A 774 13.87 12.93 -30.92
CA THR A 774 13.22 13.40 -32.15
C THR A 774 12.64 14.81 -31.99
N TYR A 775 12.19 15.41 -33.08
CA TYR A 775 11.48 16.69 -33.11
C TYR A 775 10.09 16.50 -33.70
N THR A 776 9.14 17.37 -33.36
CA THR A 776 7.86 17.43 -34.07
C THR A 776 8.09 18.14 -35.40
N TYR A 777 7.54 17.60 -36.49
CA TYR A 777 7.74 18.18 -37.81
C TYR A 777 6.51 18.04 -38.71
N ILE A 778 6.36 18.98 -39.65
CA ILE A 778 5.36 18.92 -40.71
C ILE A 778 6.03 19.38 -42.02
N TRP A 779 6.02 18.49 -43.02
CA TRP A 779 6.28 18.83 -44.41
C TRP A 779 4.99 19.17 -45.15
N LYS A 780 5.00 20.24 -45.96
CA LYS A 780 3.90 20.60 -46.86
C LYS A 780 4.37 20.83 -48.29
N ASP A 781 3.49 20.60 -49.26
CA ASP A 781 3.66 21.12 -50.63
C ASP A 781 3.21 22.59 -50.73
N ALA A 782 3.44 23.21 -51.88
CA ALA A 782 2.99 24.56 -52.20
C ALA A 782 1.45 24.77 -52.16
N ASN A 783 0.65 23.69 -52.07
CA ASN A 783 -0.80 23.75 -51.90
C ASN A 783 -1.23 23.62 -50.43
N GLY A 784 -0.27 23.40 -49.51
CA GLY A 784 -0.49 23.19 -48.08
C GLY A 784 -0.81 21.74 -47.67
N ASN A 785 -0.73 20.77 -48.59
CA ASN A 785 -0.98 19.36 -48.31
C ASN A 785 0.12 18.78 -47.41
N ASN A 786 -0.25 18.07 -46.35
CA ASN A 786 0.73 17.42 -45.45
C ASN A 786 1.36 16.19 -46.12
N LEU A 787 2.70 16.17 -46.21
CA LEU A 787 3.47 15.11 -46.87
C LEU A 787 4.19 14.16 -45.90
N ASN A 788 3.95 14.23 -44.59
CA ASN A 788 4.66 13.42 -43.59
C ASN A 788 4.61 11.90 -43.85
N ALA A 789 3.58 11.40 -44.56
CA ALA A 789 3.48 9.99 -44.96
C ALA A 789 4.58 9.53 -45.93
N GLN A 790 5.28 10.46 -46.58
CA GLN A 790 6.38 10.22 -47.53
C GLN A 790 7.78 10.35 -46.88
N VAL A 791 7.81 10.57 -45.56
CA VAL A 791 9.03 10.91 -44.82
C VAL A 791 9.65 9.68 -44.16
N THR A 792 10.95 9.51 -44.34
CA THR A 792 11.80 8.60 -43.57
C THR A 792 12.67 9.40 -42.60
N GLN A 793 12.92 8.83 -41.42
CA GLN A 793 13.63 9.50 -40.32
C GLN A 793 14.88 8.71 -39.93
N THR A 794 15.91 9.37 -39.42
CA THR A 794 17.08 8.72 -38.81
C THR A 794 17.60 9.56 -37.66
N ILE A 795 17.85 8.94 -36.51
CA ILE A 795 18.33 9.58 -35.29
C ILE A 795 19.82 9.29 -35.14
N TYR A 796 20.63 10.33 -35.04
CA TYR A 796 22.04 10.27 -34.66
C TYR A 796 22.24 10.95 -33.29
N SER A 797 23.40 10.74 -32.66
CA SER A 797 23.65 11.19 -31.28
C SER A 797 23.46 12.71 -31.08
N ASN A 798 23.75 13.53 -32.09
CA ASN A 798 23.67 14.99 -32.03
C ASN A 798 22.78 15.61 -33.12
N SER A 799 22.06 14.81 -33.91
CA SER A 799 21.28 15.32 -35.05
C SER A 799 20.13 14.39 -35.46
N TYR A 800 19.04 14.99 -35.92
CA TYR A 800 17.84 14.28 -36.39
C TYR A 800 17.64 14.54 -37.87
N VAL A 801 17.70 13.48 -38.68
CA VAL A 801 17.60 13.56 -40.15
C VAL A 801 16.19 13.19 -40.59
N ILE A 802 15.61 14.06 -41.40
CA ILE A 802 14.25 13.99 -41.93
C ILE A 802 14.34 14.02 -43.45
N LYS A 803 13.98 12.91 -44.11
CA LYS A 803 14.07 12.77 -45.56
C LYS A 803 12.69 12.60 -46.18
N LEU A 804 12.27 13.57 -46.97
CA LEU A 804 11.01 13.57 -47.71
C LEU A 804 11.23 12.96 -49.11
N ASN A 805 10.50 11.90 -49.47
CA ASN A 805 10.76 11.10 -50.67
C ASN A 805 9.59 11.14 -51.67
N GLY A 806 9.84 10.81 -52.95
CA GLY A 806 8.78 10.65 -53.95
C GLY A 806 8.25 11.98 -54.50
N LEU A 807 9.15 12.95 -54.68
CA LEU A 807 8.82 14.33 -55.00
C LEU A 807 8.91 14.64 -56.50
N ALA A 808 8.08 15.59 -56.92
CA ALA A 808 8.18 16.27 -58.21
C ALA A 808 8.93 17.61 -58.05
N ALA A 809 9.09 18.36 -59.13
CA ALA A 809 9.46 19.76 -59.00
C ALA A 809 8.38 20.57 -58.28
N GLY A 810 8.78 21.45 -57.37
CA GLY A 810 7.87 22.20 -56.51
C GLY A 810 8.56 22.88 -55.33
N VAL A 811 7.79 23.66 -54.57
CA VAL A 811 8.22 24.22 -53.28
C VAL A 811 7.66 23.34 -52.16
N TYR A 812 8.52 23.02 -51.20
CA TYR A 812 8.23 22.17 -50.06
C TYR A 812 8.60 22.87 -48.75
N ASP A 813 7.62 23.11 -47.89
CA ASP A 813 7.81 23.80 -46.61
C ASP A 813 8.01 22.80 -45.48
N LEU A 814 9.09 22.96 -44.72
CA LEU A 814 9.35 22.23 -43.47
C LEU A 814 9.08 23.15 -42.28
N THR A 815 8.19 22.72 -41.39
CA THR A 815 8.06 23.29 -40.03
C THR A 815 8.60 22.28 -39.02
N ILE A 816 9.44 22.75 -38.10
CA ILE A 816 9.97 21.99 -36.96
C ILE A 816 9.52 22.67 -35.67
N GLU A 817 9.14 21.87 -34.68
CA GLU A 817 8.90 22.26 -33.29
C GLU A 817 9.74 21.36 -32.38
N ASP A 818 10.45 21.95 -31.42
CA ASP A 818 11.19 21.22 -30.41
C ASP A 818 10.27 20.69 -29.29
N GLY A 819 10.81 19.86 -28.40
CA GLY A 819 10.04 19.20 -27.34
C GLY A 819 9.49 20.15 -26.26
N ASN A 820 10.02 21.37 -26.16
CA ASN A 820 9.59 22.39 -25.21
C ASN A 820 8.58 23.38 -25.80
N TYR A 821 8.43 23.43 -27.12
CA TYR A 821 7.50 24.33 -27.84
C TYR A 821 6.08 24.42 -27.25
N PRO A 822 5.41 23.33 -26.79
CA PRO A 822 4.06 23.41 -26.24
C PRO A 822 3.96 24.10 -24.86
N LEU A 823 5.09 24.26 -24.16
CA LEU A 823 5.18 24.85 -22.81
C LEU A 823 5.82 26.24 -22.82
N ALA A 824 6.57 26.57 -23.87
CA ALA A 824 7.27 27.83 -24.01
C ALA A 824 6.31 29.02 -24.19
N ILE A 825 6.56 30.11 -23.46
CA ILE A 825 5.90 31.40 -23.69
C ILE A 825 6.56 32.09 -24.90
N ASP A 826 7.89 31.97 -25.01
CA ASP A 826 8.68 32.41 -26.16
C ASP A 826 8.67 31.36 -27.30
N SER A 827 7.52 30.73 -27.57
CA SER A 827 7.40 29.60 -28.51
C SER A 827 8.01 29.83 -29.91
N PRO A 828 8.06 31.05 -30.51
CA PRO A 828 8.79 31.30 -31.76
C PRO A 828 10.30 30.97 -31.74
N LYS A 829 10.91 30.76 -30.56
CA LYS A 829 12.31 30.33 -30.41
C LYS A 829 12.48 28.82 -30.32
N CYS A 830 11.39 28.08 -30.10
CA CYS A 830 11.35 26.60 -30.10
C CYS A 830 10.79 26.04 -31.43
N THR A 831 10.49 26.88 -32.43
CA THR A 831 10.06 26.46 -33.76
C THR A 831 10.89 27.12 -34.86
N ILE A 832 11.09 26.40 -35.96
CA ILE A 832 11.35 27.00 -37.27
C ILE A 832 10.11 26.72 -38.11
N SER A 833 9.32 27.77 -38.34
CA SER A 833 8.09 27.72 -39.12
C SER A 833 8.35 28.04 -40.59
N ASN A 834 7.73 27.26 -41.50
CA ASN A 834 7.76 27.47 -42.95
C ASN A 834 9.17 27.72 -43.52
N SER A 835 10.07 26.74 -43.40
CA SER A 835 11.35 26.73 -44.10
C SER A 835 11.16 26.16 -45.52
N PRO A 836 11.17 26.98 -46.59
CA PRO A 836 10.93 26.50 -47.96
C PRO A 836 12.17 25.87 -48.56
N TYR A 837 12.00 24.76 -49.27
CA TYR A 837 12.98 24.21 -50.19
C TYR A 837 12.37 24.05 -51.58
N THR A 838 13.04 24.54 -52.61
CA THR A 838 12.56 24.41 -54.00
C THR A 838 13.31 23.30 -54.71
N LEU A 839 12.58 22.32 -55.22
CA LEU A 839 13.09 21.26 -56.08
C LEU A 839 12.74 21.59 -57.54
N HIS A 840 13.72 21.50 -58.44
CA HIS A 840 13.55 21.85 -59.85
C HIS A 840 13.63 20.61 -60.74
N ASP A 841 12.83 20.60 -61.81
CA ASP A 841 12.93 19.60 -62.87
C ASP A 841 14.18 19.85 -63.73
N PRO A 842 14.82 18.80 -64.28
CA PRO A 842 15.78 18.96 -65.36
C PRO A 842 15.07 19.50 -66.62
N LYS A 843 15.84 20.19 -67.47
CA LYS A 843 15.34 20.73 -68.75
C LYS A 843 14.79 19.58 -69.61
N PRO A 844 13.64 19.72 -70.32
CA PRO A 844 13.11 18.67 -71.19
C PRO A 844 14.11 18.23 -72.25
N LEU A 845 14.24 16.92 -72.46
CA LEU A 845 15.09 16.33 -73.48
C LEU A 845 14.54 16.65 -74.87
N THR A 846 15.38 17.15 -75.78
CA THR A 846 15.01 17.60 -77.12
C THR A 846 16.04 17.15 -78.16
N VAL A 847 15.57 16.76 -79.34
CA VAL A 847 16.40 16.28 -80.47
C VAL A 847 15.87 16.82 -81.79
N GLU A 848 16.79 17.40 -82.56
CA GLU A 848 16.62 17.76 -83.96
C GLU A 848 17.67 17.01 -84.79
N ILE A 849 17.28 16.48 -85.95
CA ILE A 849 18.19 15.94 -86.96
C ILE A 849 18.42 17.03 -88.01
N GLN A 850 19.68 17.30 -88.32
CA GLN A 850 20.10 18.21 -89.39
C GLN A 850 21.00 17.50 -90.39
N GLU A 851 21.00 17.95 -91.64
CA GLU A 851 21.99 17.55 -92.62
C GLU A 851 23.38 18.06 -92.20
N HIS A 852 24.35 17.15 -92.08
CA HIS A 852 25.74 17.50 -91.80
C HIS A 852 26.60 17.54 -93.07
N LYS A 853 26.32 16.60 -93.97
CA LYS A 853 26.90 16.53 -95.30
C LYS A 853 25.83 15.90 -96.22
N PRO A 854 25.40 16.57 -97.30
CA PRO A 854 24.47 15.96 -98.25
C PRO A 854 25.11 14.76 -98.94
N ILE A 855 24.29 13.90 -99.55
CA ILE A 855 24.75 12.85 -100.45
C ILE A 855 25.42 13.51 -101.67
N SER A 856 26.59 13.01 -102.09
CA SER A 856 27.34 13.62 -103.19
C SER A 856 26.74 13.28 -104.56
N CYS A 857 26.42 12.02 -104.83
CA CYS A 857 25.86 11.55 -106.11
C CYS A 857 24.40 11.08 -105.99
N HIS A 858 23.57 11.38 -107.00
CA HIS A 858 22.38 10.58 -107.29
C HIS A 858 22.81 9.14 -107.61
N SER A 859 22.09 8.16 -107.08
CA SER A 859 22.38 6.72 -107.14
C SER A 859 22.44 6.12 -108.56
N THR A 860 21.92 6.84 -109.54
CA THR A 860 21.86 6.44 -110.96
C THR A 860 22.72 7.28 -111.91
N ASN A 861 23.58 8.17 -111.40
CA ASN A 861 24.53 8.93 -112.23
C ASN A 861 25.53 7.99 -112.93
N ALA A 862 25.79 8.21 -114.22
CA ALA A 862 26.58 7.29 -115.05
C ALA A 862 28.03 7.04 -114.56
N TYR A 863 28.63 8.02 -113.86
CA TYR A 863 30.01 7.95 -113.35
C TYR A 863 30.13 8.22 -111.83
N GLY A 864 29.00 8.26 -111.10
CA GLY A 864 28.98 8.54 -109.66
C GLY A 864 29.22 7.30 -108.80
N THR A 865 30.24 7.30 -107.94
CA THR A 865 30.53 6.19 -107.00
C THR A 865 30.22 6.51 -105.53
N GLN A 866 29.71 7.71 -105.23
CA GLN A 866 29.49 8.23 -103.87
C GLN A 866 28.01 8.59 -103.65
N SER A 867 27.13 7.59 -103.70
CA SER A 867 25.69 7.70 -103.40
C SER A 867 25.31 7.24 -101.99
N SER A 868 26.32 6.97 -101.15
CA SER A 868 26.18 6.48 -99.76
C SER A 868 27.22 7.12 -98.85
N ASP A 869 27.51 8.41 -99.09
CA ASP A 869 28.60 9.15 -98.45
C ASP A 869 28.10 10.36 -97.62
N GLY A 870 26.79 10.53 -97.53
CA GLY A 870 26.14 11.59 -96.77
C GLY A 870 26.25 11.37 -95.26
N ALA A 871 25.92 12.40 -94.50
CA ALA A 871 25.93 12.38 -93.05
C ALA A 871 24.82 13.26 -92.46
N LEU A 872 24.19 12.75 -91.41
CA LEU A 872 23.21 13.47 -90.58
C LEU A 872 23.81 13.74 -89.20
N ARG A 873 23.51 14.89 -88.62
CA ARG A 873 23.95 15.29 -87.28
C ARG A 873 22.78 15.59 -86.37
N ILE A 874 22.94 15.28 -85.10
CA ILE A 874 22.01 15.60 -84.03
C ILE A 874 22.36 16.92 -83.37
N ILE A 875 21.36 17.79 -83.25
CA ILE A 875 21.35 18.83 -82.21
C ILE A 875 20.48 18.32 -81.07
N ALA A 876 21.12 18.00 -79.95
CA ALA A 876 20.49 17.49 -78.74
C ALA A 876 20.72 18.45 -77.57
N ASP A 877 19.68 18.71 -76.79
CA ASP A 877 19.78 19.48 -75.55
C ASP A 877 18.73 19.04 -74.50
N GLY A 878 18.93 19.43 -73.25
CA GLY A 878 18.10 19.01 -72.12
C GLY A 878 18.47 17.65 -71.52
N GLY A 879 17.60 17.10 -70.67
CA GLY A 879 17.93 15.98 -69.78
C GLY A 879 19.12 16.26 -68.86
N VAL A 880 19.68 15.22 -68.28
CA VAL A 880 20.98 15.27 -67.57
C VAL A 880 22.07 14.77 -68.52
N LYS A 881 22.98 15.66 -68.91
CA LYS A 881 24.10 15.31 -69.79
C LYS A 881 25.08 14.37 -69.09
N LEU A 882 25.64 13.42 -69.86
CA LEU A 882 26.72 12.54 -69.43
C LEU A 882 27.97 13.37 -69.04
N GLN A 883 28.78 12.85 -68.12
CA GLN A 883 30.03 13.53 -67.76
C GLN A 883 31.02 13.49 -68.93
N PRO A 884 31.94 14.47 -69.07
CA PRO A 884 32.93 14.48 -70.16
C PRO A 884 33.87 13.25 -70.21
N THR A 885 33.93 12.46 -69.13
CA THR A 885 34.66 11.18 -69.05
C THR A 885 33.87 10.01 -69.63
N ASP A 886 32.55 10.13 -69.71
CA ASP A 886 31.63 9.04 -70.06
C ASP A 886 31.32 9.08 -71.56
N ASN A 887 30.92 7.93 -72.12
CA ASN A 887 30.59 7.77 -73.54
C ASN A 887 31.56 8.48 -74.53
N LYS A 888 32.87 8.44 -74.23
CA LYS A 888 33.94 9.10 -75.02
C LYS A 888 33.79 10.64 -75.15
N GLY A 889 33.17 11.29 -74.16
CA GLY A 889 32.94 12.74 -74.12
C GLY A 889 31.66 13.21 -74.81
N MET A 890 30.80 12.29 -75.25
CA MET A 890 29.50 12.62 -75.84
C MET A 890 28.45 12.91 -74.76
N PRO A 891 27.61 13.95 -74.90
CA PRO A 891 26.67 14.36 -73.84
C PRO A 891 25.47 13.41 -73.66
N TYR A 892 25.21 12.53 -74.63
CA TYR A 892 24.12 11.54 -74.61
C TYR A 892 24.61 10.23 -75.26
N TYR A 893 23.87 9.14 -75.07
CA TYR A 893 23.96 7.96 -75.95
C TYR A 893 23.02 8.14 -77.15
N TYR A 894 23.45 7.77 -78.35
CA TYR A 894 22.66 7.91 -79.58
C TYR A 894 22.31 6.53 -80.16
N THR A 895 21.04 6.34 -80.52
CA THR A 895 20.55 5.14 -81.21
C THR A 895 19.94 5.55 -82.55
N TRP A 896 20.72 5.42 -83.62
CA TRP A 896 20.26 5.67 -84.99
C TRP A 896 19.55 4.45 -85.58
N LYS A 897 18.55 4.69 -86.42
CA LYS A 897 17.76 3.68 -87.13
C LYS A 897 17.56 4.10 -88.59
N LYS A 898 17.44 3.12 -89.49
CA LYS A 898 16.97 3.32 -90.87
C LYS A 898 15.66 2.57 -91.08
N GLU A 899 14.72 3.17 -91.79
CA GLU A 899 13.51 2.49 -92.25
C GLU A 899 13.85 1.58 -93.45
N MET A 900 13.61 0.28 -93.31
CA MET A 900 13.90 -0.71 -94.36
C MET A 900 12.70 -0.92 -95.28
N THR A 901 11.49 -0.85 -94.71
CA THR A 901 10.19 -0.80 -95.39
C THR A 901 9.26 0.05 -94.52
N PRO A 902 8.17 0.65 -95.06
CA PRO A 902 7.30 1.54 -94.30
C PRO A 902 6.83 0.95 -92.96
N GLY A 903 7.19 1.61 -91.85
CA GLY A 903 6.94 1.18 -90.47
C GLY A 903 7.95 0.22 -89.85
N VAL A 904 8.94 -0.28 -90.60
CA VAL A 904 9.95 -1.24 -90.13
C VAL A 904 11.32 -0.58 -90.00
N TRP A 905 11.65 -0.20 -88.76
CA TRP A 905 12.90 0.47 -88.39
C TRP A 905 13.95 -0.53 -87.90
N THR A 906 15.16 -0.45 -88.42
CA THR A 906 16.31 -1.27 -88.01
C THR A 906 17.42 -0.39 -87.43
N GLU A 907 17.98 -0.77 -86.28
CA GLU A 907 19.06 -0.03 -85.63
C GLU A 907 20.38 -0.13 -86.41
N LEU A 908 21.04 1.01 -86.59
CA LEU A 908 22.33 1.15 -87.24
C LEU A 908 23.43 0.97 -86.20
N THR A 909 23.74 -0.28 -85.84
CA THR A 909 24.63 -0.64 -84.72
C THR A 909 26.07 -0.09 -84.79
N GLY A 910 26.51 0.40 -85.96
CA GLY A 910 27.79 1.12 -86.13
C GLY A 910 27.72 2.64 -85.92
N GLN A 911 26.52 3.23 -85.89
CA GLN A 911 26.28 4.68 -85.78
C GLN A 911 25.85 5.01 -84.35
N ILE A 912 26.82 5.32 -83.48
CA ILE A 912 26.62 5.54 -82.03
C ILE A 912 27.00 6.96 -81.56
N THR A 913 27.25 7.85 -82.52
CA THR A 913 27.72 9.22 -82.33
C THR A 913 26.64 10.26 -82.65
N ASP A 914 26.88 11.52 -82.27
CA ASP A 914 25.99 12.64 -82.63
C ASP A 914 25.94 12.89 -84.15
N ILE A 915 26.88 12.33 -84.92
CA ILE A 915 26.87 12.29 -86.37
C ILE A 915 26.78 10.84 -86.83
N ALA A 916 25.84 10.53 -87.73
CA ALA A 916 25.81 9.28 -88.49
C ALA A 916 26.33 9.53 -89.92
N THR A 917 27.23 8.67 -90.40
CA THR A 917 27.99 8.89 -91.66
C THR A 917 27.92 7.69 -92.61
N ASN A 918 28.23 7.92 -93.88
CA ASN A 918 28.08 6.93 -94.97
C ASN A 918 26.63 6.51 -95.17
N LEU A 919 25.75 7.52 -95.20
CA LEU A 919 24.32 7.35 -95.38
C LEU A 919 23.94 7.55 -96.86
N ASP A 920 23.09 6.67 -97.34
CA ASP A 920 22.37 6.71 -98.61
C ASP A 920 20.98 7.36 -98.42
N ALA A 921 20.20 7.47 -99.50
CA ALA A 921 18.85 8.06 -99.40
C ALA A 921 17.90 7.17 -98.57
N GLY A 922 16.93 7.79 -97.91
CA GLY A 922 15.86 7.12 -97.18
C GLY A 922 15.47 7.79 -95.86
N ASN A 923 14.58 7.14 -95.12
CA ASN A 923 14.08 7.64 -93.85
C ASN A 923 14.99 7.15 -92.70
N TYR A 924 15.49 8.09 -91.92
CA TYR A 924 16.30 7.86 -90.73
C TYR A 924 15.53 8.28 -89.49
N ALA A 925 15.83 7.63 -88.37
CA ALA A 925 15.32 8.01 -87.07
C ALA A 925 16.43 7.94 -86.03
N VAL A 926 16.26 8.70 -84.95
CA VAL A 926 17.18 8.68 -83.82
C VAL A 926 16.40 8.73 -82.50
N ASN A 927 16.94 8.06 -81.50
CA ASN A 927 16.61 8.35 -80.10
C ASN A 927 17.91 8.69 -79.36
N ILE A 928 17.80 9.47 -78.29
CA ILE A 928 18.92 9.74 -77.39
C ILE A 928 18.59 9.31 -75.97
N LYS A 929 19.60 8.88 -75.23
CA LYS A 929 19.49 8.55 -73.81
C LYS A 929 20.41 9.41 -72.97
N ASP A 930 19.88 10.02 -71.92
CA ASP A 930 20.61 10.87 -71.00
C ASP A 930 21.34 10.08 -69.89
N ALA A 931 22.03 10.77 -68.99
CA ALA A 931 22.78 10.17 -67.88
C ALA A 931 21.90 9.48 -66.82
N ASN A 932 20.64 9.89 -66.69
CA ASN A 932 19.65 9.23 -65.83
C ASN A 932 19.03 7.99 -66.51
N GLY A 933 19.41 7.69 -67.75
CA GLY A 933 18.84 6.61 -68.55
C GLY A 933 17.51 6.96 -69.22
N ILE A 934 17.14 8.23 -69.25
CA ILE A 934 15.88 8.71 -69.83
C ILE A 934 16.04 8.83 -71.35
N VAL A 935 15.06 8.31 -72.08
CA VAL A 935 14.96 8.38 -73.54
C VAL A 935 13.79 9.26 -73.96
N LEU A 936 13.75 9.70 -75.21
CA LEU A 936 12.57 10.36 -75.75
C LEU A 936 11.41 9.37 -75.81
N GLY A 937 10.27 9.72 -75.19
CA GLY A 937 9.11 8.84 -75.10
C GLY A 937 8.03 9.29 -74.10
N ILE A 938 6.97 8.49 -74.01
CA ILE A 938 5.86 8.65 -73.07
C ILE A 938 6.15 7.83 -71.81
N TYR A 939 6.11 8.49 -70.65
CA TYR A 939 6.32 7.89 -69.33
C TYR A 939 5.04 7.87 -68.50
N HIS A 940 4.88 6.84 -67.67
CA HIS A 940 3.83 6.75 -66.65
C HIS A 940 4.44 6.24 -65.34
N ASN A 941 4.21 6.95 -64.23
CA ASN A 941 4.78 6.65 -62.90
C ASN A 941 6.31 6.40 -62.92
N ASN A 942 7.04 7.23 -63.66
CA ASN A 942 8.50 7.14 -63.86
C ASN A 942 8.99 5.90 -64.65
N VAL A 943 8.08 5.15 -65.28
CA VAL A 943 8.38 4.02 -66.19
C VAL A 943 8.13 4.44 -67.64
N LEU A 944 9.08 4.16 -68.54
CA LEU A 944 8.90 4.34 -69.99
C LEU A 944 7.84 3.36 -70.50
N ILE A 945 6.81 3.87 -71.17
CA ILE A 945 5.75 3.06 -71.80
C ILE A 945 5.99 2.92 -73.30
N THR A 946 6.31 4.03 -73.98
CA THR A 946 6.50 4.06 -75.44
C THR A 946 7.66 4.99 -75.80
N PRO A 947 8.78 4.52 -76.38
CA PRO A 947 9.80 5.41 -76.93
C PRO A 947 9.26 6.18 -78.15
N THR A 948 9.78 7.37 -78.38
CA THR A 948 9.42 8.26 -79.50
C THR A 948 10.70 8.72 -80.16
N ASP A 949 10.93 8.26 -81.40
CA ASP A 949 12.14 8.61 -82.16
C ASP A 949 11.88 9.88 -82.99
N THR A 950 12.89 10.74 -83.12
CA THR A 950 12.87 11.86 -84.09
C THR A 950 13.22 11.31 -85.47
N THR A 951 12.40 11.59 -86.49
CA THR A 951 12.61 11.12 -87.87
C THR A 951 13.12 12.22 -88.82
N TYR A 952 13.81 11.82 -89.88
CA TYR A 952 14.31 12.69 -90.95
C TYR A 952 14.32 11.96 -92.29
N VAL A 953 13.89 12.62 -93.36
CA VAL A 953 13.94 12.10 -94.74
C VAL A 953 15.21 12.62 -95.38
N PHE A 954 16.13 11.74 -95.75
CA PHE A 954 17.39 12.13 -96.40
C PHE A 954 17.31 11.86 -97.90
N GLU A 955 17.35 12.93 -98.69
CA GLU A 955 17.15 12.91 -100.14
C GLU A 955 18.50 12.91 -100.90
N GLU A 956 18.54 12.26 -102.06
CA GLU A 956 19.68 12.33 -102.99
C GLU A 956 19.61 13.61 -103.85
N PRO A 957 20.76 14.21 -104.25
CA PRO A 957 20.76 15.40 -105.09
C PRO A 957 20.16 15.10 -106.47
N PRO A 958 19.51 16.06 -107.15
CA PRO A 958 18.92 15.84 -108.48
C PRO A 958 19.92 15.25 -109.48
N LEU A 959 19.45 14.30 -110.30
CA LEU A 959 20.24 13.63 -111.34
C LEU A 959 20.99 14.64 -112.23
N LEU A 960 22.29 14.45 -112.44
CA LEU A 960 23.09 15.34 -113.28
C LEU A 960 22.97 14.93 -114.75
N GLU A 961 22.36 15.79 -115.56
CA GLU A 961 22.14 15.59 -116.99
C GLU A 961 22.84 16.68 -117.82
N LEU A 962 23.50 16.26 -118.90
CA LEU A 962 24.17 17.12 -119.87
C LEU A 962 23.53 16.99 -121.25
N THR A 963 23.16 18.12 -121.85
CA THR A 963 22.78 18.20 -123.27
C THR A 963 23.61 19.26 -123.98
N ILE A 964 23.78 19.13 -125.31
CA ILE A 964 24.63 20.01 -126.12
C ILE A 964 23.80 20.63 -127.24
N GLU A 965 23.76 21.97 -127.28
CA GLU A 965 23.35 22.75 -128.45
C GLU A 965 24.58 23.07 -129.29
N LYS A 966 24.45 23.10 -130.62
CA LYS A 966 25.54 23.50 -131.52
C LYS A 966 25.05 24.19 -132.78
N GLN A 967 25.94 24.96 -133.39
CA GLN A 967 25.86 25.38 -134.80
C GLN A 967 27.07 24.83 -135.53
N ASP A 968 26.82 24.10 -136.61
CA ASP A 968 27.88 23.64 -137.51
C ASP A 968 28.40 24.80 -138.38
N VAL A 969 29.65 24.68 -138.83
CA VAL A 969 30.29 25.64 -139.74
C VAL A 969 29.53 25.76 -141.07
N TYR A 970 29.32 26.98 -141.58
CA TYR A 970 28.53 27.18 -142.81
C TYR A 970 29.35 27.01 -144.09
N CYS A 971 30.66 27.20 -144.02
CA CYS A 971 31.56 27.20 -145.16
C CYS A 971 32.66 26.14 -145.02
N TYR A 972 33.13 25.61 -146.15
CA TYR A 972 34.27 24.70 -146.18
C TYR A 972 35.53 25.40 -145.64
N ASN A 973 36.16 24.82 -144.61
CA ASN A 973 37.22 25.44 -143.79
C ASN A 973 36.80 26.76 -143.09
N GLY A 974 35.50 26.96 -142.82
CA GLY A 974 35.01 28.01 -141.94
C GLY A 974 35.32 27.73 -140.47
N SER A 975 35.52 28.80 -139.71
CA SER A 975 35.71 28.81 -138.25
C SER A 975 34.58 29.58 -137.57
N ASP A 976 33.33 29.30 -137.96
CA ASP A 976 32.11 29.98 -137.51
C ASP A 976 31.18 29.10 -136.67
N GLY A 977 31.57 27.83 -136.43
CA GLY A 977 30.82 26.90 -135.59
C GLY A 977 30.93 27.22 -134.10
N TRP A 978 30.00 26.67 -133.32
CA TRP A 978 30.03 26.75 -131.85
C TRP A 978 29.31 25.57 -131.22
N ALA A 979 29.67 25.26 -129.98
CA ALA A 979 28.96 24.32 -129.12
C ALA A 979 28.66 24.97 -127.77
N LYS A 980 27.52 24.62 -127.16
CA LYS A 980 27.07 25.12 -125.86
C LYS A 980 26.50 23.98 -125.02
N THR A 981 26.93 23.87 -123.77
CA THR A 981 26.33 22.98 -122.77
C THR A 981 25.02 23.54 -122.23
N ILE A 982 24.02 22.67 -122.05
CA ILE A 982 22.88 22.89 -121.16
C ILE A 982 22.98 21.81 -120.07
N ILE A 983 23.09 22.26 -118.82
CA ILE A 983 23.28 21.41 -117.65
C ILE A 983 22.01 21.49 -116.79
N THR A 984 21.45 20.34 -116.42
CA THR A 984 20.28 20.24 -115.54
C THR A 984 20.55 19.24 -114.41
N GLY A 985 20.22 19.63 -113.18
CA GLY A 985 20.52 18.85 -111.98
C GLY A 985 22.00 18.85 -111.57
N GLY A 986 22.38 18.01 -110.61
CA GLY A 986 23.62 18.13 -109.85
C GLY A 986 23.72 19.43 -109.04
N THR A 987 24.91 19.73 -108.51
CA THR A 987 25.15 20.87 -107.61
C THR A 987 26.01 21.95 -108.26
N PRO A 988 25.46 23.12 -108.65
CA PRO A 988 26.26 24.23 -109.17
C PRO A 988 27.18 24.83 -108.08
N PRO A 989 28.30 25.50 -108.44
CA PRO A 989 28.79 25.74 -109.80
C PRO A 989 29.37 24.48 -110.48
N TYR A 990 29.28 24.44 -111.81
CA TYR A 990 29.84 23.36 -112.62
C TYR A 990 31.22 23.75 -113.15
N ASN A 991 32.17 22.81 -113.10
CA ASN A 991 33.42 22.87 -113.86
C ASN A 991 33.19 22.19 -115.22
N ILE A 992 33.40 22.93 -116.29
CA ILE A 992 33.18 22.48 -117.67
C ILE A 992 34.55 22.41 -118.33
N VAL A 993 34.87 21.27 -118.95
CA VAL A 993 36.12 21.12 -119.70
C VAL A 993 35.81 20.52 -121.06
N TRP A 994 36.04 21.29 -122.12
CA TRP A 994 35.98 20.81 -123.49
C TRP A 994 37.31 20.16 -123.88
N SER A 995 37.29 19.28 -124.89
CA SER A 995 38.51 18.67 -125.45
C SER A 995 39.42 19.66 -126.19
N SER A 996 39.05 20.94 -126.27
CA SER A 996 39.90 22.08 -126.69
C SER A 996 40.61 22.78 -125.52
N GLU A 997 40.47 22.28 -124.29
CA GLU A 997 40.91 22.90 -123.02
C GLU A 997 40.16 24.20 -122.65
N GLU A 998 39.15 24.60 -123.43
CA GLU A 998 38.24 25.68 -123.06
C GLU A 998 37.29 25.28 -121.93
N THR A 999 36.93 26.25 -121.08
CA THR A 999 36.13 26.03 -119.85
C THR A 999 34.82 26.82 -119.79
N SER A 1000 34.44 27.50 -120.88
CA SER A 1000 33.17 28.22 -120.97
C SER A 1000 32.00 27.27 -121.30
N GLU A 1001 30.80 27.58 -120.79
CA GLU A 1001 29.55 26.91 -121.19
C GLU A 1001 29.34 26.92 -122.70
N ARG A 1002 29.90 27.91 -123.40
CA ARG A 1002 29.88 28.05 -124.84
C ARG A 1002 31.28 28.25 -125.38
N ILE A 1003 31.69 27.38 -126.29
CA ILE A 1003 32.91 27.50 -127.09
C ILE A 1003 32.53 27.93 -128.51
N SER A 1004 33.32 28.78 -129.17
CA SER A 1004 32.94 29.45 -130.42
C SER A 1004 34.15 29.63 -131.34
N TYR A 1005 33.87 29.87 -132.63
CA TYR A 1005 34.86 29.87 -133.71
C TYR A 1005 35.49 28.49 -133.98
N LEU A 1006 34.71 27.43 -133.76
CA LEU A 1006 35.13 26.05 -133.98
C LEU A 1006 35.24 25.74 -135.47
N ASN A 1007 36.22 24.89 -135.80
CA ASN A 1007 36.35 24.27 -137.12
C ASN A 1007 35.59 22.93 -137.14
N GLN A 1008 35.55 22.25 -138.30
CA GLN A 1008 35.04 20.88 -138.36
C GLN A 1008 35.88 19.94 -137.47
N GLY A 1009 35.25 19.31 -136.48
CA GLY A 1009 35.92 18.39 -135.56
C GLY A 1009 34.94 17.71 -134.60
N VAL A 1010 35.45 16.74 -133.83
CA VAL A 1010 34.72 16.16 -132.69
C VAL A 1010 35.20 16.88 -131.43
N TYR A 1011 34.26 17.50 -130.72
CA TYR A 1011 34.51 18.19 -129.46
C TYR A 1011 33.76 17.44 -128.37
N ASN A 1012 34.51 16.84 -127.45
CA ASN A 1012 33.93 16.23 -126.25
C ASN A 1012 33.88 17.28 -125.15
N VAL A 1013 32.93 17.15 -124.23
CA VAL A 1013 32.89 17.93 -122.99
C VAL A 1013 32.67 16.97 -121.84
N THR A 1014 33.37 17.23 -120.75
CA THR A 1014 33.06 16.64 -119.44
C THR A 1014 32.60 17.76 -118.55
N ILE A 1015 31.46 17.56 -117.88
CA ILE A 1015 31.04 18.44 -116.80
C ILE A 1015 31.32 17.75 -115.47
N MET A 1016 31.70 18.52 -114.47
CA MET A 1016 31.82 18.06 -113.09
C MET A 1016 31.13 19.08 -112.19
N ASP A 1017 30.20 18.63 -111.35
CA ASP A 1017 29.52 19.50 -110.40
C ASP A 1017 30.44 19.92 -109.23
N SER A 1018 29.98 20.86 -108.40
CA SER A 1018 30.76 21.36 -107.26
C SER A 1018 31.06 20.32 -106.18
N ARG A 1019 30.42 19.14 -106.22
CA ARG A 1019 30.65 18.00 -105.32
C ARG A 1019 31.55 16.93 -105.93
N GLY A 1020 32.05 17.15 -107.15
CA GLY A 1020 32.96 16.23 -107.84
C GLY A 1020 32.27 15.15 -108.68
N VAL A 1021 30.97 15.28 -108.94
CA VAL A 1021 30.20 14.33 -109.75
C VAL A 1021 30.35 14.67 -111.22
N SER A 1022 30.84 13.73 -112.05
CA SER A 1022 31.01 13.96 -113.49
C SER A 1022 29.90 13.35 -114.36
N SER A 1023 29.62 14.03 -115.48
CA SER A 1023 28.79 13.54 -116.60
C SER A 1023 29.42 13.86 -117.96
#